data_AF-A0A9P7KJL9-F1
#
_entry.id   AF-A0A9P7KJL9-F1
#
_cell.length_a   1.000
_cell.length_b   1.000
_cell.length_c   1.000
_cell.angle_alpha   90.00
_cell.angle_beta   90.00
_cell.angle_gamma   90.00
#
_symmetry.space_group_name_H-M   'P 1'
#
loop_
_entity.id
_entity.type
_entity.pdbx_description
1 polymer ?
#
loop_
_entity_poly.entity_id
_entity_poly.type
_entity_poly.pdbx_seq_one_letter_code
_entity_poly.pdbx_strand_id
1 'polypeptide(L)'
;MPSATVDDIDYSDIEEKYRVQFDDGFDTTLVVDGIPIIDKSKQERLVTKICKEFSRKGAAIKPDDIFMSWDENKGKSKGYIFVDFRTIDDANLALATMHNHPFDSKHTFKLNRFTDIESFLNMDETYTEPPSEEFVSKEHLRAWLADPQGRDQYVTYRGEEVHIHWHGRPSQSEVAFKPEWKDFLYVSWSPLGTYISTLHRQGVRLWGGPTWKPLQRFAHPLVKLIDFSPCEQYLVTWSNEPIVVPEGALQGPQYFSPDDEGNNLAVWDIKSGDLLRTFSTHNDNDTPATKKQMQWPALKWSPDDKFVARITPGQMISVHELPGMHLHGKKSLKIEGVVDFEWCPQGEKDKEDVEKDAKAAIRGSKTTVKARENMLVYWTPEVQNQPARVTLLAFPSRTILRQKNLFNVTECKLYWQNQGDFLCVKVDRHTKTKKSIFCNLEIFRVREKDYPVEVVELKDTVTDFSWEPKGERFAIVSSSDPNLGNPGPGITVKTDVSFYQLEHGKNDFKLLRTLPSRTSNAIRWSPRGRHVVLATVGSSSKSELEFWDLDFNIEDTGRREVQQQSKEDWGSGIQLLGSADHYGVTDVEWDPSGRYLATSASAWTHTLENGYAIWDFRGQEIIKHIQDRFKQFIWRPRPPTLLTKDQQKQIRKNLREYSRTFDEDDAAEESNVSAELIALRKRLVDEWNAWRALSRREGPEERGKSGKARESEEDKEEIEVWVDEVIEQIEEEVVD
;
A
#
# COMPACT_ATOMS: atom_id res chain seq x y z
N MET A 1 30.85 -60.33 6.49
CA MET A 1 30.59 -59.02 7.13
C MET A 1 31.78 -58.70 8.02
N PRO A 2 32.81 -57.99 7.53
CA PRO A 2 33.80 -57.44 8.44
C PRO A 2 33.19 -56.20 9.09
N SER A 3 33.20 -56.19 10.42
CA SER A 3 32.80 -55.07 11.26
C SER A 3 33.67 -53.85 10.94
N ALA A 4 33.07 -52.81 10.37
CA ALA A 4 33.68 -51.50 10.33
C ALA A 4 33.89 -51.03 11.78
N THR A 5 35.15 -50.98 12.20
CA THR A 5 35.56 -50.39 13.45
C THR A 5 35.20 -48.91 13.43
N VAL A 6 34.73 -48.39 14.56
CA VAL A 6 34.29 -46.99 14.73
C VAL A 6 35.43 -45.98 14.49
N ASP A 7 36.67 -46.46 14.32
CA ASP A 7 37.88 -45.68 14.07
C ASP A 7 38.07 -45.22 12.60
N ASP A 8 37.21 -45.64 11.65
CA ASP A 8 37.30 -45.25 10.22
C ASP A 8 36.36 -44.09 9.83
N ILE A 9 35.73 -43.42 10.81
CA ILE A 9 34.89 -42.25 10.56
C ILE A 9 35.75 -41.00 10.75
N ASP A 10 35.96 -40.25 9.68
CA ASP A 10 36.65 -38.96 9.69
C ASP A 10 35.75 -37.90 10.35
N TYR A 11 36.11 -37.48 11.56
CA TYR A 11 35.41 -36.46 12.35
C TYR A 11 36.02 -35.06 12.20
N SER A 12 36.98 -34.87 11.28
CA SER A 12 37.69 -33.60 11.13
C SER A 12 36.77 -32.42 10.83
N ASP A 13 35.68 -32.64 10.10
CA ASP A 13 34.66 -31.63 9.77
C ASP A 13 33.80 -31.20 10.98
N ILE A 14 33.51 -32.14 11.89
CA ILE A 14 32.77 -31.89 13.13
C ILE A 14 33.72 -31.29 14.18
N GLU A 15 34.97 -31.73 14.24
CA GLU A 15 36.00 -31.15 15.11
C GLU A 15 36.33 -29.71 14.73
N GLU A 16 36.42 -29.37 13.43
CA GLU A 16 36.56 -27.98 12.98
C GLU A 16 35.35 -27.13 13.36
N LYS A 17 34.14 -27.66 13.15
CA LYS A 17 32.89 -26.94 13.41
C LYS A 17 32.59 -26.70 14.89
N TYR A 18 33.10 -27.55 15.77
CA TYR A 18 32.92 -27.47 17.22
C TYR A 18 34.23 -27.22 17.98
N ARG A 19 35.31 -26.83 17.29
CA ARG A 19 36.53 -26.32 17.91
C ARG A 19 36.15 -25.08 18.69
N VAL A 20 36.00 -25.24 20.00
CA VAL A 20 35.84 -24.14 20.94
C VAL A 20 37.10 -23.29 20.79
N GLN A 21 36.97 -22.10 20.20
CA GLN A 21 38.02 -21.09 20.29
C GLN A 21 38.15 -20.78 21.78
N PHE A 22 39.19 -21.32 22.39
CA PHE A 22 39.63 -20.82 23.68
C PHE A 22 39.95 -19.35 23.47
N ASP A 23 39.44 -18.50 24.36
CA ASP A 23 39.80 -17.09 24.46
C ASP A 23 41.28 -17.04 24.83
N ASP A 24 42.12 -17.21 23.81
CA ASP A 24 43.55 -17.26 23.93
C ASP A 24 43.98 -15.85 24.34
N GLY A 25 44.44 -15.70 25.59
CA GLY A 25 44.81 -14.42 26.21
C GLY A 25 45.97 -13.65 25.55
N PHE A 26 46.21 -13.84 24.26
CA PHE A 26 47.23 -13.20 23.43
C PHE A 26 46.77 -11.89 22.78
N ASP A 27 45.60 -11.34 23.15
CA ASP A 27 45.15 -10.00 22.71
C ASP A 27 46.09 -8.87 23.16
N THR A 28 46.96 -9.16 24.13
CA THR A 28 48.01 -8.25 24.59
C THR A 28 49.34 -8.43 23.86
N THR A 29 49.48 -9.46 23.02
CA THR A 29 50.70 -9.81 22.30
C THR A 29 50.64 -9.29 20.86
N LEU A 30 51.62 -8.46 20.50
CA LEU A 30 51.80 -8.00 19.12
C LEU A 30 53.04 -8.62 18.48
N VAL A 31 52.93 -8.94 17.19
CA VAL A 31 54.07 -9.36 16.38
C VAL A 31 54.58 -8.14 15.62
N VAL A 32 55.82 -7.76 15.89
CA VAL A 32 56.51 -6.67 15.20
C VAL A 32 57.46 -7.28 14.18
N ASP A 33 57.13 -7.12 12.90
CA ASP A 33 57.94 -7.53 11.76
C ASP A 33 58.74 -6.35 11.18
N GLY A 34 59.78 -6.65 10.40
CA GLY A 34 60.65 -5.65 9.77
C GLY A 34 61.77 -5.15 10.67
N ILE A 35 62.32 -6.01 11.55
CA ILE A 35 63.43 -5.68 12.45
C ILE A 35 64.76 -6.16 11.85
N PRO A 36 65.89 -5.46 12.08
CA PRO A 36 67.19 -5.89 11.59
C PRO A 36 67.58 -7.30 12.07
N ILE A 37 68.07 -8.12 11.13
CA ILE A 37 68.62 -9.45 11.42
C ILE A 37 69.98 -9.29 12.11
N ILE A 38 70.10 -9.79 13.34
CA ILE A 38 71.29 -9.63 14.19
C ILE A 38 71.77 -10.96 14.77
N ASP A 39 73.01 -10.97 15.26
CA ASP A 39 73.60 -12.07 16.03
C ASP A 39 73.36 -11.86 17.55
N LYS A 40 73.45 -12.94 18.35
CA LYS A 40 73.18 -12.93 19.80
C LYS A 40 73.96 -11.87 20.59
N SER A 41 75.17 -11.49 20.15
CA SER A 41 75.99 -10.45 20.80
C SER A 41 75.42 -9.02 20.71
N LYS A 42 74.47 -8.77 19.81
CA LYS A 42 73.87 -7.45 19.57
C LYS A 42 72.44 -7.33 20.13
N GLN A 43 71.92 -8.38 20.75
CA GLN A 43 70.54 -8.46 21.26
C GLN A 43 70.21 -7.33 22.24
N GLU A 44 71.01 -7.16 23.29
CA GLU A 44 70.76 -6.15 24.34
C GLU A 44 70.69 -4.72 23.78
N ARG A 45 71.56 -4.40 22.81
CA ARG A 45 71.58 -3.07 22.18
C ARG A 45 70.33 -2.82 21.33
N LEU A 46 69.84 -3.85 20.65
CA LEU A 46 68.64 -3.74 19.80
C LEU A 46 67.38 -3.62 20.65
N VAL A 47 67.23 -4.46 21.68
CA VAL A 47 66.10 -4.42 22.63
C VAL A 47 66.03 -3.06 23.31
N THR A 48 67.16 -2.52 23.79
CA THR A 48 67.20 -1.19 24.42
C THR A 48 66.76 -0.08 23.46
N LYS A 49 67.15 -0.16 22.19
CA LYS A 49 66.76 0.83 21.17
C LYS A 49 65.28 0.74 20.83
N ILE A 50 64.71 -0.47 20.74
CA ILE A 50 63.28 -0.70 20.48
C ILE A 50 62.44 -0.19 21.66
N CYS A 51 62.79 -0.53 22.90
CA CYS A 51 62.11 -0.03 24.10
C CYS A 51 62.09 1.51 24.15
N LYS A 52 63.21 2.16 23.79
CA LYS A 52 63.30 3.63 23.73
C LYS A 52 62.40 4.23 22.64
N GLU A 53 62.29 3.58 21.49
CA GLU A 53 61.48 4.06 20.37
C GLU A 53 59.97 3.94 20.66
N PHE A 54 59.55 2.83 21.24
CA PHE A 54 58.17 2.60 21.68
C PHE A 54 57.77 3.53 22.84
N SER A 55 58.67 3.73 23.81
CA SER A 55 58.45 4.67 24.93
C SER A 55 58.35 6.13 24.47
N ARG A 56 59.10 6.52 23.42
CA ARG A 56 58.99 7.87 22.81
C ARG A 56 57.61 8.14 22.23
N LYS A 57 56.90 7.09 21.82
CA LYS A 57 55.59 7.16 21.16
C LYS A 57 54.41 6.85 22.10
N GLY A 58 54.67 6.72 23.40
CA GLY A 58 53.64 6.57 24.43
C GLY A 58 53.28 5.12 24.78
N ALA A 59 53.91 4.12 24.15
CA ALA A 59 53.72 2.71 24.47
C ALA A 59 54.96 2.16 25.19
N ALA A 60 55.01 2.25 26.51
CA ALA A 60 56.18 1.81 27.28
C ALA A 60 56.24 0.28 27.38
N ILE A 61 57.36 -0.31 26.96
CA ILE A 61 57.61 -1.76 26.99
C ILE A 61 58.86 -2.03 27.83
N LYS A 62 58.86 -3.08 28.65
CA LYS A 62 60.07 -3.51 29.37
C LYS A 62 60.92 -4.44 28.50
N PRO A 63 62.25 -4.45 28.67
CA PRO A 63 63.13 -5.37 27.95
C PRO A 63 62.77 -6.86 28.14
N ASP A 64 62.19 -7.22 29.28
CA ASP A 64 61.79 -8.60 29.61
C ASP A 64 60.52 -9.05 28.87
N ASP A 65 59.70 -8.11 28.40
CA ASP A 65 58.43 -8.37 27.72
C ASP A 65 58.61 -8.51 26.19
N ILE A 66 59.86 -8.56 25.72
CA ILE A 66 60.21 -8.70 24.30
C ILE A 66 60.83 -10.07 24.06
N PHE A 67 60.12 -10.92 23.31
CA PHE A 67 60.61 -12.22 22.90
C PHE A 67 61.12 -12.21 21.46
N MET A 68 62.42 -12.47 21.27
CA MET A 68 63.06 -12.53 19.96
C MET A 68 63.32 -13.98 19.55
N SER A 69 62.81 -14.36 18.37
CA SER A 69 63.01 -15.70 17.81
C SER A 69 64.34 -15.81 17.04
N TRP A 70 65.04 -16.92 17.26
CA TRP A 70 66.35 -17.21 16.65
C TRP A 70 66.24 -18.37 15.67
N ASP A 71 67.04 -18.34 14.60
CA ASP A 71 67.24 -19.48 13.71
C ASP A 71 68.42 -20.33 14.21
N GLU A 72 68.12 -21.54 14.69
CA GLU A 72 69.09 -22.47 15.29
C GLU A 72 70.21 -22.86 14.31
N ASN A 73 69.96 -22.81 13.00
CA ASN A 73 70.93 -23.23 11.98
C ASN A 73 71.92 -22.12 11.59
N LYS A 74 71.57 -20.84 11.79
CA LYS A 74 72.36 -19.69 11.32
C LYS A 74 72.85 -18.76 12.43
N GLY A 75 72.40 -18.96 13.68
CA GLY A 75 72.79 -18.13 14.82
C GLY A 75 72.31 -16.68 14.73
N LYS A 76 71.33 -16.38 13.88
CA LYS A 76 70.79 -15.05 13.56
C LYS A 76 69.31 -14.94 13.94
N SER A 77 68.82 -13.72 14.16
CA SER A 77 67.40 -13.46 14.42
C SER A 77 66.54 -13.62 13.16
N LYS A 78 65.27 -14.00 13.33
CA LYS A 78 64.34 -14.23 12.20
C LYS A 78 63.71 -12.97 11.61
N GLY A 79 64.04 -11.78 12.13
CA GLY A 79 63.57 -10.49 11.63
C GLY A 79 62.25 -9.99 12.23
N TYR A 80 61.63 -10.76 13.13
CA TYR A 80 60.44 -10.38 13.88
C TYR A 80 60.63 -10.62 15.39
N ILE A 81 59.85 -9.91 16.21
CA ILE A 81 59.78 -10.08 17.67
C ILE A 81 58.31 -10.16 18.10
N PHE A 82 58.09 -10.80 19.25
CA PHE A 82 56.83 -10.73 19.97
C PHE A 82 56.98 -9.74 21.12
N VAL A 83 55.97 -8.90 21.29
CA VAL A 83 55.93 -7.90 22.36
C VAL A 83 54.65 -8.10 23.14
N ASP A 84 54.81 -8.39 24.43
CA ASP A 84 53.68 -8.48 25.36
C ASP A 84 53.45 -7.13 26.04
N PHE A 85 52.22 -6.62 25.91
CA PHE A 85 51.78 -5.40 26.59
C PHE A 85 51.02 -5.72 27.86
N ARG A 86 50.99 -4.78 28.80
CA ARG A 86 50.30 -4.98 30.08
C ARG A 86 48.78 -4.89 29.95
N THR A 87 48.28 -4.13 28.98
CA THR A 87 46.86 -3.90 28.74
C THR A 87 46.58 -3.96 27.23
N ILE A 88 45.34 -4.32 26.89
CA ILE A 88 44.85 -4.36 25.50
C ILE A 88 44.87 -2.95 24.88
N ASP A 89 44.59 -1.91 25.69
CA ASP A 89 44.63 -0.52 25.26
C ASP A 89 46.05 -0.07 24.85
N ASP A 90 47.08 -0.51 25.57
CA ASP A 90 48.48 -0.20 25.24
C ASP A 90 48.90 -0.92 23.95
N ALA A 91 48.44 -2.16 23.73
CA ALA A 91 48.65 -2.88 22.48
C ALA A 91 47.95 -2.18 21.30
N ASN A 92 46.70 -1.74 21.47
CA ASN A 92 45.97 -0.99 20.45
C ASN A 92 46.64 0.35 20.11
N LEU A 93 47.12 1.07 21.12
CA LEU A 93 47.86 2.31 20.94
C LEU A 93 49.18 2.07 20.20
N ALA A 94 49.90 1.01 20.55
CA ALA A 94 51.13 0.61 19.89
C ALA A 94 50.88 0.25 18.42
N LEU A 95 49.84 -0.53 18.12
CA LEU A 95 49.46 -0.91 16.76
C LEU A 95 49.10 0.33 15.92
N ALA A 96 48.29 1.24 16.45
CA ALA A 96 47.91 2.47 15.74
C ALA A 96 49.10 3.42 15.49
N THR A 97 50.08 3.47 16.40
CA THR A 97 51.15 4.48 16.36
C THR A 97 52.44 3.98 15.71
N MET A 98 52.75 2.68 15.84
CA MET A 98 54.01 2.09 15.41
C MET A 98 53.91 1.28 14.12
N HIS A 99 52.71 0.93 13.67
CA HIS A 99 52.52 0.28 12.37
C HIS A 99 52.97 1.21 11.23
N ASN A 100 53.82 0.72 10.34
CA ASN A 100 54.53 1.46 9.29
C ASN A 100 55.54 2.51 9.77
N HIS A 101 56.00 2.44 11.04
CA HIS A 101 57.02 3.35 11.54
C HIS A 101 58.42 2.98 11.04
N PRO A 102 59.18 3.91 10.40
CA PRO A 102 60.54 3.63 9.93
C PRO A 102 61.52 3.54 11.11
N PHE A 103 62.19 2.40 11.27
CA PHE A 103 63.19 2.19 12.32
C PHE A 103 64.61 2.59 11.88
N ASP A 104 64.93 2.33 10.62
CA ASP A 104 66.11 2.85 9.93
C ASP A 104 65.79 3.05 8.43
N SER A 105 66.80 3.32 7.60
CA SER A 105 66.59 3.57 6.17
C SER A 105 66.17 2.34 5.35
N LYS A 106 66.24 1.13 5.93
CA LYS A 106 65.94 -0.16 5.28
C LYS A 106 64.81 -0.93 5.97
N HIS A 107 64.51 -0.64 7.22
CA HIS A 107 63.62 -1.40 8.09
C HIS A 107 62.46 -0.52 8.57
N THR A 108 61.25 -0.97 8.28
CA THR A 108 60.00 -0.33 8.69
C THR A 108 59.21 -1.34 9.50
N PHE A 109 58.74 -0.94 10.68
CA PHE A 109 57.96 -1.82 11.54
C PHE A 109 56.59 -2.11 10.94
N LYS A 110 56.21 -3.39 10.94
CA LYS A 110 54.86 -3.85 10.62
C LYS A 110 54.31 -4.58 11.84
N LEU A 111 53.30 -4.01 12.48
CA LEU A 111 52.68 -4.58 13.68
C LEU A 111 51.40 -5.29 13.29
N ASN A 112 51.28 -6.55 13.67
CA ASN A 112 50.07 -7.35 13.53
C ASN A 112 49.68 -7.93 14.90
N ARG A 113 48.38 -8.18 15.13
CA ARG A 113 47.99 -8.96 16.31
C ARG A 113 48.38 -10.41 16.12
N PHE A 114 48.65 -11.10 17.22
CA PHE A 114 48.96 -12.52 17.17
C PHE A 114 47.78 -13.34 16.60
N THR A 115 46.54 -12.95 16.94
CA THR A 115 45.30 -13.57 16.48
C THR A 115 45.06 -13.40 14.97
N ASP A 116 45.53 -12.32 14.36
CA ASP A 116 45.36 -12.06 12.92
C ASP A 116 46.22 -12.99 12.05
N ILE A 117 47.21 -13.68 12.61
CA ILE A 117 48.11 -14.55 11.84
C ILE A 117 47.34 -15.74 11.25
N GLU A 118 46.37 -16.29 11.97
CA GLU A 118 45.54 -17.40 11.47
C GLU A 118 44.61 -16.94 10.33
N SER A 119 44.12 -15.70 10.37
CA SER A 119 43.30 -15.16 9.29
C SER A 119 44.13 -14.86 8.04
N PHE A 120 45.37 -14.37 8.21
CA PHE A 120 46.30 -14.16 7.09
C PHE A 120 46.77 -15.47 6.45
N LEU A 121 46.90 -16.57 7.21
CA LEU A 121 47.24 -17.90 6.66
C LEU A 121 46.15 -18.46 5.74
N ASN A 122 44.89 -18.10 5.99
CA ASN A 122 43.71 -18.58 5.25
C ASN A 122 43.21 -17.60 4.19
N MET A 123 43.87 -16.45 4.01
CA MET A 123 43.45 -15.42 3.05
C MET A 123 44.10 -15.67 1.69
N ASP A 124 43.30 -15.83 0.64
CA ASP A 124 43.80 -15.93 -0.74
C ASP A 124 44.42 -14.59 -1.18
N GLU A 125 45.68 -14.62 -1.65
CA GLU A 125 46.43 -13.41 -2.08
C GLU A 125 45.89 -12.78 -3.39
N THR A 126 45.02 -13.47 -4.13
CA THR A 126 44.43 -12.99 -5.38
C THR A 126 43.07 -12.33 -5.16
N TYR A 127 43.04 -10.99 -5.14
CA TYR A 127 41.79 -10.23 -5.21
C TYR A 127 41.13 -10.42 -6.59
N THR A 128 40.02 -11.16 -6.63
CA THR A 128 39.14 -11.20 -7.79
C THR A 128 38.04 -10.16 -7.61
N GLU A 129 38.00 -9.16 -8.50
CA GLU A 129 36.91 -8.20 -8.53
C GLU A 129 35.57 -8.95 -8.69
N PRO A 130 34.53 -8.62 -7.89
CA PRO A 130 33.24 -9.26 -8.01
C PRO A 130 32.72 -9.11 -9.45
N PRO A 131 32.19 -10.19 -10.06
CA PRO A 131 31.61 -10.08 -11.40
C PRO A 131 30.46 -9.06 -11.34
N SER A 132 30.49 -8.07 -12.22
CA SER A 132 29.37 -7.15 -12.39
C SER A 132 28.13 -7.95 -12.75
N GLU A 133 27.06 -7.84 -11.95
CA GLU A 133 25.81 -8.54 -12.21
C GLU A 133 25.33 -8.25 -13.64
N GLU A 134 25.02 -9.30 -14.41
CA GLU A 134 24.47 -9.13 -15.75
C GLU A 134 23.10 -8.43 -15.66
N PHE A 135 22.87 -7.44 -16.52
CA PHE A 135 21.61 -6.71 -16.55
C PHE A 135 20.46 -7.62 -16.99
N VAL A 136 19.66 -8.08 -16.02
CA VAL A 136 18.41 -8.79 -16.30
C VAL A 136 17.35 -7.75 -16.65
N SER A 137 16.81 -7.83 -17.88
CA SER A 137 15.69 -6.97 -18.30
C SER A 137 14.50 -7.18 -17.36
N LYS A 138 14.10 -6.13 -16.64
CA LYS A 138 12.93 -6.18 -15.76
C LYS A 138 11.68 -6.45 -16.58
N GLU A 139 10.81 -7.34 -16.08
CA GLU A 139 9.51 -7.59 -16.69
C GLU A 139 8.68 -6.30 -16.73
N HIS A 140 7.82 -6.19 -17.75
CA HIS A 140 6.97 -5.02 -17.87
C HIS A 140 5.92 -5.03 -16.75
N LEU A 141 6.15 -4.19 -15.73
CA LEU A 141 5.32 -4.15 -14.53
C LEU A 141 3.84 -3.94 -14.88
N ARG A 142 3.55 -3.12 -15.91
CA ARG A 142 2.20 -2.76 -16.39
C ARG A 142 1.59 -3.69 -17.44
N ALA A 143 2.09 -4.91 -17.57
CA ALA A 143 1.63 -5.85 -18.59
C ALA A 143 0.11 -6.15 -18.51
N TRP A 144 -0.48 -6.12 -17.32
CA TRP A 144 -1.91 -6.41 -17.11
C TRP A 144 -2.85 -5.43 -17.82
N LEU A 145 -2.39 -4.20 -18.14
CA LEU A 145 -3.18 -3.22 -18.89
C LEU A 145 -3.38 -3.60 -20.36
N ALA A 146 -2.57 -4.52 -20.88
CA ALA A 146 -2.64 -5.03 -22.25
C ALA A 146 -3.56 -6.25 -22.38
N ASP A 147 -4.33 -6.60 -21.34
CA ASP A 147 -5.33 -7.66 -21.43
C ASP A 147 -6.36 -7.32 -22.54
N PRO A 148 -6.57 -8.22 -23.52
CA PRO A 148 -7.41 -7.93 -24.69
C PRO A 148 -8.89 -7.76 -24.32
N GLN A 149 -9.35 -8.41 -23.25
CA GLN A 149 -10.71 -8.29 -22.72
C GLN A 149 -10.88 -7.06 -21.79
N GLY A 150 -9.78 -6.34 -21.49
CA GLY A 150 -9.80 -5.14 -20.65
C GLY A 150 -10.26 -5.38 -19.21
N ARG A 151 -10.14 -6.62 -18.73
CA ARG A 151 -10.64 -7.08 -17.43
C ARG A 151 -9.94 -6.39 -16.27
N ASP A 152 -10.68 -6.21 -15.18
CA ASP A 152 -10.15 -5.68 -13.93
C ASP A 152 -9.67 -6.83 -13.04
N GLN A 153 -8.60 -6.63 -12.27
CA GLN A 153 -8.12 -7.65 -11.33
C GLN A 153 -8.56 -7.31 -9.91
N TYR A 154 -8.72 -8.34 -9.08
CA TYR A 154 -8.93 -8.18 -7.65
C TYR A 154 -8.14 -9.22 -6.87
N VAL A 155 -7.82 -8.87 -5.62
CA VAL A 155 -7.18 -9.79 -4.67
C VAL A 155 -8.21 -10.24 -3.64
N THR A 156 -8.16 -11.52 -3.32
CA THR A 156 -8.92 -12.12 -2.22
C THR A 156 -7.96 -12.71 -1.21
N TYR A 157 -8.24 -12.48 0.07
CA TYR A 157 -7.48 -13.05 1.17
C TYR A 157 -8.41 -13.92 2.03
N ARG A 158 -8.14 -15.23 2.07
CA ARG A 158 -8.92 -16.22 2.80
C ARG A 158 -8.01 -17.05 3.69
N GLY A 159 -8.23 -17.04 5.00
CA GLY A 159 -7.39 -17.78 5.95
C GLY A 159 -5.93 -17.32 5.84
N GLU A 160 -5.07 -18.14 5.25
CA GLU A 160 -3.66 -17.82 4.94
C GLU A 160 -3.37 -17.76 3.44
N GLU A 161 -4.35 -18.07 2.59
CA GLU A 161 -4.21 -18.07 1.13
C GLU A 161 -4.61 -16.71 0.54
N VAL A 162 -3.80 -16.22 -0.39
CA VAL A 162 -4.13 -15.06 -1.22
C VAL A 162 -4.27 -15.53 -2.65
N HIS A 163 -5.33 -15.09 -3.33
CA HIS A 163 -5.53 -15.36 -4.75
C HIS A 163 -5.78 -14.04 -5.48
N ILE A 164 -5.13 -13.87 -6.62
CA ILE A 164 -5.38 -12.76 -7.54
C ILE A 164 -6.23 -13.32 -8.68
N HIS A 165 -7.36 -12.68 -8.92
CA HIS A 165 -8.33 -13.09 -9.93
C HIS A 165 -8.47 -12.03 -11.02
N TRP A 166 -8.75 -12.47 -12.24
CA TRP A 166 -9.34 -11.63 -13.26
C TRP A 166 -10.86 -11.59 -13.04
N HIS A 167 -11.44 -10.41 -13.05
CA HIS A 167 -12.88 -10.25 -13.05
C HIS A 167 -13.40 -10.37 -14.48
N GLY A 168 -14.43 -11.19 -14.62
CA GLY A 168 -15.26 -11.27 -15.81
C GLY A 168 -16.64 -11.77 -15.41
N ARG A 169 -17.46 -12.14 -16.40
CA ARG A 169 -18.71 -12.87 -16.14
C ARG A 169 -18.39 -14.19 -15.40
N PRO A 170 -19.36 -14.85 -14.75
CA PRO A 170 -19.09 -16.06 -13.96
C PRO A 170 -18.32 -17.17 -14.70
N SER A 171 -18.43 -17.20 -16.03
CA SER A 171 -17.67 -18.09 -16.92
C SER A 171 -16.22 -17.66 -17.21
N GLN A 172 -15.89 -16.39 -16.98
CA GLN A 172 -14.62 -15.73 -17.32
C GLN A 172 -13.78 -15.37 -16.08
N SER A 173 -14.27 -15.64 -14.87
CA SER A 173 -13.52 -15.39 -13.64
C SER A 173 -12.42 -16.43 -13.49
N GLU A 174 -11.20 -16.06 -13.89
CA GLU A 174 -10.02 -16.93 -13.83
C GLU A 174 -9.10 -16.52 -12.67
N VAL A 175 -8.50 -17.52 -12.03
CA VAL A 175 -7.41 -17.28 -11.07
C VAL A 175 -6.17 -16.88 -11.85
N ALA A 176 -5.83 -15.60 -11.82
CA ALA A 176 -4.66 -15.05 -12.48
C ALA A 176 -3.36 -15.58 -11.87
N PHE A 177 -3.33 -15.65 -10.53
CA PHE A 177 -2.17 -16.14 -9.79
C PHE A 177 -2.57 -16.60 -8.39
N LYS A 178 -2.04 -17.76 -7.99
CA LYS A 178 -2.12 -18.30 -6.62
C LYS A 178 -0.73 -18.20 -5.97
N PRO A 179 -0.41 -17.09 -5.28
CA PRO A 179 0.82 -16.99 -4.53
C PRO A 179 0.86 -17.95 -3.34
N GLU A 180 1.99 -18.63 -3.14
CA GLU A 180 2.31 -19.37 -1.92
C GLU A 180 2.98 -18.48 -0.86
N TRP A 181 2.43 -17.28 -0.62
CA TRP A 181 2.93 -16.39 0.43
C TRP A 181 2.53 -16.92 1.80
N LYS A 182 3.42 -16.78 2.80
CA LYS A 182 3.19 -17.23 4.18
C LYS A 182 3.50 -16.12 5.18
N ASP A 183 2.92 -16.22 6.37
CA ASP A 183 3.22 -15.36 7.52
C ASP A 183 3.07 -13.85 7.27
N PHE A 184 2.05 -13.45 6.51
CA PHE A 184 1.71 -12.03 6.29
C PHE A 184 0.42 -11.64 7.03
N LEU A 185 0.36 -10.38 7.48
CA LEU A 185 -0.76 -9.83 8.26
C LEU A 185 -1.94 -9.47 7.35
N TYR A 186 -1.69 -8.67 6.32
CA TYR A 186 -2.66 -8.30 5.28
C TYR A 186 -1.93 -7.91 3.98
N VAL A 187 -2.72 -7.68 2.93
CA VAL A 187 -2.25 -7.33 1.58
C VAL A 187 -2.77 -5.95 1.19
N SER A 188 -1.97 -5.17 0.48
CA SER A 188 -2.43 -3.88 -0.08
C SER A 188 -1.89 -3.67 -1.49
N TRP A 189 -2.72 -3.11 -2.36
CA TRP A 189 -2.30 -2.61 -3.65
C TRP A 189 -1.64 -1.23 -3.52
N SER A 190 -0.73 -0.93 -4.44
CA SER A 190 -0.25 0.44 -4.64
C SER A 190 -1.31 1.30 -5.38
N PRO A 191 -1.30 2.63 -5.25
CA PRO A 191 -2.34 3.51 -5.78
C PRO A 191 -2.58 3.46 -7.29
N LEU A 192 -1.59 3.04 -8.09
CA LEU A 192 -1.73 2.85 -9.53
C LEU A 192 -1.80 1.35 -9.92
N GLY A 193 -1.85 0.46 -8.92
CA GLY A 193 -1.93 -0.98 -9.11
C GLY A 193 -0.66 -1.62 -9.66
N THR A 194 0.48 -0.94 -9.69
CA THR A 194 1.74 -1.54 -10.22
C THR A 194 2.31 -2.61 -9.30
N TYR A 195 2.18 -2.42 -7.99
CA TYR A 195 2.76 -3.28 -6.96
C TYR A 195 1.67 -3.82 -6.04
N ILE A 196 1.90 -5.03 -5.54
CA ILE A 196 1.18 -5.57 -4.41
C ILE A 196 2.15 -5.71 -3.23
N SER A 197 1.71 -5.31 -2.06
CA SER A 197 2.52 -5.32 -0.84
C SER A 197 1.99 -6.35 0.14
N THR A 198 2.91 -7.14 0.71
CA THR A 198 2.63 -8.07 1.80
C THR A 198 3.34 -7.60 3.05
N LEU A 199 2.60 -7.45 4.14
CA LEU A 199 3.16 -7.08 5.44
C LEU A 199 3.53 -8.32 6.23
N HIS A 200 4.79 -8.44 6.61
CA HIS A 200 5.29 -9.49 7.49
C HIS A 200 5.78 -8.87 8.81
N ARG A 201 5.91 -9.69 9.86
CA ARG A 201 6.50 -9.23 11.13
C ARG A 201 7.94 -8.72 10.99
N GLN A 202 8.66 -9.17 9.96
CA GLN A 202 10.03 -8.74 9.69
C GLN A 202 10.09 -7.44 8.86
N GLY A 203 9.00 -7.06 8.17
CA GLY A 203 9.02 -5.96 7.21
C GLY A 203 8.00 -6.10 6.10
N VAL A 204 8.17 -5.30 5.05
CA VAL A 204 7.26 -5.24 3.90
C VAL A 204 7.95 -5.82 2.67
N ARG A 205 7.22 -6.61 1.87
CA ARG A 205 7.69 -7.08 0.56
C ARG A 205 6.79 -6.56 -0.54
N LEU A 206 7.40 -6.12 -1.64
CA LEU A 206 6.70 -5.73 -2.86
C LEU A 206 6.84 -6.80 -3.93
N TRP A 207 5.73 -7.09 -4.58
CA TRP A 207 5.65 -8.01 -5.71
C TRP A 207 5.08 -7.26 -6.92
N GLY A 208 5.51 -7.64 -8.12
CA GLY A 208 5.00 -7.04 -9.34
C GLY A 208 5.46 -7.79 -10.59
N GLY A 209 4.94 -7.35 -11.74
CA GLY A 209 5.13 -8.04 -13.02
C GLY A 209 4.15 -9.21 -13.22
N PRO A 210 4.09 -9.78 -14.44
CA PRO A 210 3.21 -10.90 -14.76
C PRO A 210 3.53 -12.17 -13.97
N THR A 211 4.80 -12.37 -13.60
CA THR A 211 5.23 -13.54 -12.80
C THR A 211 5.18 -13.31 -11.29
N TRP A 212 4.80 -12.11 -10.84
CA TRP A 212 4.75 -11.71 -9.42
C TRP A 212 6.03 -12.02 -8.65
N LYS A 213 7.20 -11.76 -9.26
CA LYS A 213 8.50 -11.91 -8.58
C LYS A 213 8.64 -10.89 -7.44
N PRO A 214 9.36 -11.23 -6.35
CA PRO A 214 9.68 -10.27 -5.31
C PRO A 214 10.61 -9.20 -5.89
N LEU A 215 10.19 -7.94 -5.83
CA LEU A 215 10.94 -6.81 -6.39
C LEU A 215 11.82 -6.15 -5.34
N GLN A 216 11.23 -5.84 -4.18
CA GLN A 216 11.91 -5.11 -3.11
C GLN A 216 11.45 -5.61 -1.74
N ARG A 217 12.35 -5.50 -0.76
CA ARG A 217 12.11 -5.85 0.64
C ARG A 217 12.53 -4.69 1.52
N PHE A 218 11.60 -4.17 2.30
CA PHE A 218 11.85 -3.12 3.30
C PHE A 218 11.91 -3.76 4.69
N ALA A 219 13.09 -3.76 5.29
CA ALA A 219 13.32 -4.35 6.60
C ALA A 219 12.84 -3.40 7.70
N HIS A 220 11.55 -3.42 8.02
CA HIS A 220 10.97 -2.70 9.16
C HIS A 220 10.27 -3.67 10.12
N PRO A 221 10.93 -4.04 11.23
CA PRO A 221 10.35 -4.96 12.21
C PRO A 221 9.01 -4.46 12.76
N LEU A 222 8.07 -5.39 12.90
CA LEU A 222 6.74 -5.20 13.51
C LEU A 222 5.88 -4.11 12.86
N VAL A 223 6.10 -3.87 11.56
CA VAL A 223 5.27 -2.96 10.76
C VAL A 223 3.79 -3.35 10.84
N LYS A 224 2.93 -2.36 11.09
CA LYS A 224 1.48 -2.52 11.20
C LYS A 224 0.71 -1.79 10.12
N LEU A 225 1.22 -0.64 9.65
CA LEU A 225 0.55 0.17 8.64
C LEU A 225 1.55 0.56 7.55
N ILE A 226 1.03 0.67 6.33
CA ILE A 226 1.75 1.14 5.15
C ILE A 226 0.92 2.15 4.38
N ASP A 227 1.61 3.08 3.71
CA ASP A 227 1.00 4.06 2.82
C ASP A 227 1.94 4.35 1.66
N PHE A 228 1.39 4.46 0.47
CA PHE A 228 2.15 4.68 -0.75
C PHE A 228 1.99 6.13 -1.22
N SER A 229 3.04 6.67 -1.82
CA SER A 229 2.92 7.95 -2.51
C SER A 229 1.98 7.82 -3.73
N PRO A 230 1.20 8.87 -4.07
CA PRO A 230 0.26 8.86 -5.20
C PRO A 230 0.86 8.44 -6.55
N CYS A 231 2.14 8.73 -6.81
CA CYS A 231 2.84 8.32 -8.03
C CYS A 231 3.74 7.08 -7.86
N GLU A 232 3.59 6.32 -6.77
CA GLU A 232 4.31 5.07 -6.48
C GLU A 232 5.85 5.22 -6.50
N GLN A 233 6.37 6.34 -6.03
CA GLN A 233 7.82 6.56 -5.88
C GLN A 233 8.30 6.21 -4.47
N TYR A 234 7.48 6.42 -3.45
CA TYR A 234 7.89 6.26 -2.06
C TYR A 234 6.87 5.44 -1.27
N LEU A 235 7.36 4.77 -0.21
CA LEU A 235 6.56 3.97 0.71
C LEU A 235 6.80 4.47 2.14
N VAL A 236 5.72 4.72 2.88
CA VAL A 236 5.76 4.91 4.33
C VAL A 236 5.42 3.60 5.01
N THR A 237 6.15 3.29 6.06
CA THR A 237 5.90 2.16 6.94
C THR A 237 5.84 2.64 8.38
N TRP A 238 4.91 2.12 9.17
CA TRP A 238 4.75 2.47 10.58
C TRP A 238 4.68 1.24 11.48
N SER A 239 5.40 1.31 12.61
CA SER A 239 5.36 0.34 13.70
C SER A 239 4.92 1.01 15.00
N ASN A 240 4.22 0.27 15.87
CA ASN A 240 3.89 0.76 17.21
C ASN A 240 5.08 0.67 18.18
N GLU A 241 6.07 -0.16 17.86
CA GLU A 241 7.28 -0.32 18.64
C GLU A 241 8.38 0.57 18.04
N PRO A 242 9.21 1.20 18.87
CA PRO A 242 10.34 1.97 18.38
C PRO A 242 11.33 1.05 17.67
N ILE A 243 11.98 1.58 16.63
CA ILE A 243 13.07 0.92 15.93
C ILE A 243 14.22 0.78 16.93
N VAL A 244 14.69 -0.46 17.09
CA VAL A 244 15.88 -0.81 17.86
C VAL A 244 16.88 -1.40 16.88
N VAL A 245 18.11 -0.90 16.89
CA VAL A 245 19.19 -1.40 16.03
C VAL A 245 20.13 -2.22 16.89
N PRO A 246 20.15 -3.56 16.73
CA PRO A 246 21.08 -4.41 17.48
C PRO A 246 22.54 -4.06 17.22
N GLU A 247 23.39 -4.22 18.23
CA GLU A 247 24.83 -4.05 18.12
C GLU A 247 25.39 -5.11 17.15
N GLY A 248 25.91 -4.68 16.00
CA GLY A 248 26.34 -5.57 14.90
C GLY A 248 25.34 -5.76 13.75
N ALA A 249 24.23 -5.01 13.71
CA ALA A 249 23.30 -5.03 12.57
C ALA A 249 23.97 -4.61 11.25
N LEU A 250 23.51 -5.20 10.14
CA LEU A 250 23.95 -4.84 8.79
C LEU A 250 23.72 -3.35 8.55
N GLN A 251 24.79 -2.63 8.23
CA GLN A 251 24.73 -1.21 7.88
C GLN A 251 24.69 -1.04 6.37
N GLY A 252 23.85 -0.13 5.91
CA GLY A 252 23.73 0.22 4.50
C GLY A 252 22.55 1.15 4.26
N PRO A 253 22.42 1.71 3.04
CA PRO A 253 21.35 2.64 2.71
C PRO A 253 19.94 2.02 2.82
N GLN A 254 19.84 0.68 2.85
CA GLN A 254 18.58 -0.06 2.95
C GLN A 254 18.26 -0.53 4.38
N TYR A 255 19.13 -0.22 5.35
CA TYR A 255 19.00 -0.69 6.74
C TYR A 255 19.00 0.49 7.70
N PHE A 256 18.43 0.28 8.88
CA PHE A 256 18.44 1.29 9.94
C PHE A 256 19.85 1.50 10.49
N SER A 257 20.17 2.77 10.70
CA SER A 257 21.39 3.21 11.36
C SER A 257 21.15 3.46 12.85
N PRO A 258 22.20 3.53 13.69
CA PRO A 258 22.04 3.93 15.09
C PRO A 258 21.34 5.29 15.28
N ASP A 259 21.39 6.18 14.29
CA ASP A 259 20.70 7.48 14.32
C ASP A 259 19.16 7.36 14.18
N ASP A 260 18.68 6.21 13.71
CA ASP A 260 17.25 5.92 13.52
C ASP A 260 16.60 5.29 14.76
N GLU A 261 17.37 4.99 15.80
CA GLU A 261 16.89 4.36 17.02
C GLU A 261 15.85 5.22 17.75
N GLY A 262 14.75 4.61 18.19
CA GLY A 262 13.65 5.30 18.88
C GLY A 262 12.57 5.86 17.95
N ASN A 263 12.76 5.84 16.63
CA ASN A 263 11.75 6.25 15.66
C ASN A 263 10.72 5.15 15.39
N ASN A 264 9.55 5.49 14.85
CA ASN A 264 8.46 4.52 14.59
C ASN A 264 8.02 4.48 13.13
N LEU A 265 8.32 5.55 12.39
CA LEU A 265 7.90 5.76 11.01
C LEU A 265 9.14 5.77 10.13
N ALA A 266 9.11 5.05 9.02
CA ALA A 266 10.20 5.00 8.06
C ALA A 266 9.68 5.27 6.64
N VAL A 267 10.38 6.12 5.91
CA VAL A 267 10.11 6.49 4.52
C VAL A 267 11.17 5.88 3.62
N TRP A 268 10.73 5.13 2.62
CA TRP A 268 11.57 4.36 1.72
C TRP A 268 11.37 4.81 0.27
N ASP A 269 12.42 4.74 -0.55
CA ASP A 269 12.30 4.83 -2.01
C ASP A 269 11.99 3.43 -2.59
N ILE A 270 10.93 3.35 -3.39
CA ILE A 270 10.45 2.09 -3.97
C ILE A 270 11.42 1.56 -5.03
N LYS A 271 12.11 2.43 -5.76
CA LYS A 271 12.98 2.00 -6.88
C LYS A 271 14.29 1.43 -6.38
N SER A 272 14.96 2.16 -5.47
CA SER A 272 16.25 1.76 -4.91
C SER A 272 16.11 0.76 -3.75
N GLY A 273 15.03 0.84 -2.98
CA GLY A 273 14.91 0.13 -1.70
C GLY A 273 15.51 0.91 -0.52
N ASP A 274 16.04 2.11 -0.77
CA ASP A 274 16.80 2.86 0.23
C ASP A 274 15.89 3.52 1.27
N LEU A 275 16.35 3.51 2.52
CA LEU A 275 15.80 4.25 3.63
C LEU A 275 16.16 5.73 3.47
N LEU A 276 15.16 6.57 3.23
CA LEU A 276 15.39 8.01 3.05
C LEU A 276 15.46 8.73 4.40
N ARG A 277 14.49 8.44 5.28
CA ARG A 277 14.39 9.09 6.60
C ARG A 277 13.44 8.35 7.53
N THR A 278 13.73 8.39 8.82
CA THR A 278 12.84 7.94 9.90
C THR A 278 12.29 9.11 10.71
N PHE A 279 11.13 8.91 11.35
CA PHE A 279 10.49 9.88 12.22
C PHE A 279 9.92 9.23 13.49
N SER A 280 10.03 9.93 14.62
CA SER A 280 9.38 9.53 15.87
C SER A 280 7.90 9.92 15.88
N THR A 281 7.06 9.03 16.41
CA THR A 281 5.63 9.29 16.59
C THR A 281 5.26 9.75 18.01
N HIS A 282 6.26 9.84 18.91
CA HIS A 282 6.08 10.39 20.24
C HIS A 282 5.97 11.92 20.16
N ASN A 283 4.92 12.48 20.74
CA ASN A 283 4.88 13.88 21.12
C ASN A 283 5.34 13.97 22.58
N ASP A 284 6.42 14.70 22.87
CA ASP A 284 6.98 14.88 24.23
C ASP A 284 5.99 15.47 25.27
N ASN A 285 4.79 15.89 24.84
CA ASN A 285 3.74 16.46 25.69
C ASN A 285 2.62 15.49 26.08
N ASP A 286 2.59 14.26 25.59
CA ASP A 286 1.51 13.33 25.92
C ASP A 286 1.76 12.62 27.26
N THR A 287 0.95 12.96 28.26
CA THR A 287 0.85 12.16 29.49
C THR A 287 0.29 10.77 29.17
N PRO A 288 0.77 9.70 29.82
CA PRO A 288 0.44 8.31 29.47
C PRO A 288 -1.05 7.92 29.60
N ALA A 289 -1.88 8.80 30.15
CA ALA A 289 -3.33 8.60 30.33
C ALA A 289 -4.18 8.98 29.09
N THR A 290 -3.63 9.71 28.13
CA THR A 290 -4.34 10.15 26.91
C THR A 290 -3.54 9.77 25.67
N LYS A 291 -3.36 8.46 25.44
CA LYS A 291 -2.97 7.98 24.10
C LYS A 291 -4.12 8.28 23.15
N LYS A 292 -4.17 9.50 22.60
CA LYS A 292 -4.99 9.78 21.42
C LYS A 292 -4.53 8.80 20.35
N GLN A 293 -5.48 8.03 19.81
CA GLN A 293 -5.22 7.10 18.71
C GLN A 293 -4.53 7.88 17.58
N MET A 294 -3.36 7.41 17.15
CA MET A 294 -2.61 8.03 16.05
C MET A 294 -3.51 8.09 14.81
N GLN A 295 -3.65 9.28 14.24
CA GLN A 295 -4.38 9.44 12.98
C GLN A 295 -3.49 8.98 11.82
N TRP A 296 -4.01 8.05 11.03
CA TRP A 296 -3.38 7.54 9.81
C TRP A 296 -4.15 8.06 8.59
N PRO A 297 -3.49 8.49 7.50
CA PRO A 297 -2.04 8.55 7.29
C PRO A 297 -1.36 9.72 8.03
N ALA A 298 -0.20 9.46 8.66
CA ALA A 298 0.56 10.46 9.42
C ALA A 298 1.39 11.41 8.52
N LEU A 299 1.82 10.91 7.36
CA LEU A 299 2.48 11.68 6.31
C LEU A 299 1.50 11.81 5.15
N LYS A 300 1.23 13.05 4.72
CA LYS A 300 0.36 13.31 3.57
C LYS A 300 1.23 13.80 2.41
N TRP A 301 1.13 13.10 1.30
CA TRP A 301 1.92 13.34 0.09
C TRP A 301 1.32 14.46 -0.76
N SER A 302 2.17 15.28 -1.38
CA SER A 302 1.73 16.12 -2.48
C SER A 302 1.34 15.24 -3.68
N PRO A 303 0.39 15.68 -4.52
CA PRO A 303 -0.10 14.86 -5.64
C PRO A 303 0.94 14.61 -6.74
N ASP A 304 2.05 15.35 -6.72
CA ASP A 304 3.19 15.22 -7.64
C ASP A 304 4.40 14.50 -7.03
N ASP A 305 4.27 13.94 -5.82
CA ASP A 305 5.32 13.24 -5.06
C ASP A 305 6.61 14.05 -4.81
N LYS A 306 6.58 15.39 -4.99
CA LYS A 306 7.75 16.25 -4.73
C LYS A 306 7.88 16.64 -3.27
N PHE A 307 6.77 16.64 -2.53
CA PHE A 307 6.73 17.06 -1.15
C PHE A 307 5.96 16.05 -0.30
N VAL A 308 6.41 15.89 0.94
CA VAL A 308 5.67 15.17 1.97
C VAL A 308 5.52 16.05 3.19
N ALA A 309 4.29 16.17 3.68
CA ALA A 309 3.98 16.98 4.84
C ALA A 309 3.61 16.11 6.02
N ARG A 310 4.07 16.53 7.20
CA ARG A 310 3.69 15.96 8.49
C ARG A 310 3.13 17.06 9.38
N ILE A 311 2.08 16.74 10.12
CA ILE A 311 1.57 17.60 11.18
C ILE A 311 2.23 17.26 12.52
N THR A 312 2.64 18.29 13.26
CA THR A 312 2.85 18.19 14.71
C THR A 312 1.67 18.89 15.37
N PRO A 313 0.69 18.14 15.92
CA PRO A 313 -0.57 18.69 16.39
C PRO A 313 -0.36 19.90 17.32
N GLY A 314 -1.05 20.99 17.02
CA GLY A 314 -1.02 22.22 17.81
C GLY A 314 0.19 23.13 17.59
N GLN A 315 1.19 22.76 16.79
CA GLN A 315 2.43 23.53 16.67
C GLN A 315 2.79 23.94 15.24
N MET A 316 2.92 22.98 14.32
CA MET A 316 3.47 23.26 12.99
C MET A 316 3.17 22.16 11.97
N ILE A 317 3.23 22.55 10.69
CA ILE A 317 3.29 21.62 9.56
C ILE A 317 4.73 21.61 9.03
N SER A 318 5.35 20.43 9.01
CA SER A 318 6.70 20.23 8.47
C SER A 318 6.60 19.63 7.08
N VAL A 319 7.03 20.38 6.07
CA VAL A 319 7.04 19.94 4.67
C VAL A 319 8.46 19.59 4.26
N HIS A 320 8.69 18.35 3.88
CA HIS A 320 9.96 17.82 3.42
C HIS A 320 9.95 17.71 1.89
N GLU A 321 11.08 18.02 1.29
CA GLU A 321 11.31 17.93 -0.16
C GLU A 321 11.94 16.58 -0.50
N LEU A 322 11.32 15.87 -1.44
CA LEU A 322 11.75 14.55 -1.90
C LEU A 322 12.63 14.70 -3.16
N PRO A 323 13.64 13.84 -3.38
CA PRO A 323 13.96 12.62 -2.61
C PRO A 323 14.83 12.87 -1.37
N GLY A 324 15.48 14.03 -1.24
CA GLY A 324 16.48 14.26 -0.18
C GLY A 324 15.94 14.36 1.25
N MET A 325 14.61 14.39 1.43
CA MET A 325 13.92 14.51 2.72
C MET A 325 14.38 15.69 3.60
N HIS A 326 14.88 16.74 2.97
CA HIS A 326 15.26 17.98 3.64
C HIS A 326 14.01 18.82 3.91
N LEU A 327 13.98 19.53 5.03
CA LEU A 327 12.90 20.47 5.33
C LEU A 327 12.91 21.59 4.29
N HIS A 328 11.81 21.76 3.55
CA HIS A 328 11.73 22.71 2.45
C HIS A 328 11.95 24.15 2.96
N GLY A 329 12.94 24.85 2.40
CA GLY A 329 13.34 26.19 2.84
C GLY A 329 13.94 26.25 4.26
N LYS A 330 14.39 25.12 4.82
CA LYS A 330 14.99 24.99 6.17
C LYS A 330 14.09 25.50 7.32
N LYS A 331 12.79 25.70 7.08
CA LYS A 331 11.82 26.21 8.07
C LYS A 331 10.48 25.53 7.90
N SER A 332 9.99 24.92 8.98
CA SER A 332 8.62 24.40 9.08
C SER A 332 7.61 25.55 9.00
N LEU A 333 6.41 25.25 8.53
CA LEU A 333 5.28 26.17 8.58
C LEU A 333 4.77 26.20 10.02
N LYS A 334 5.28 27.15 10.82
CA LYS A 334 4.81 27.38 12.19
C LYS A 334 3.37 27.91 12.13
N ILE A 335 2.42 27.03 12.42
CA ILE A 335 0.99 27.31 12.44
C ILE A 335 0.49 26.86 13.81
N GLU A 336 0.37 27.82 14.71
CA GLU A 336 -0.04 27.56 16.09
C GLU A 336 -1.48 27.04 16.12
N GLY A 337 -1.71 25.96 16.86
CA GLY A 337 -3.02 25.34 16.99
C GLY A 337 -3.48 24.49 15.80
N VAL A 338 -2.65 24.21 14.79
CA VAL A 338 -3.10 23.37 13.65
C VAL A 338 -3.59 21.99 14.11
N VAL A 339 -4.76 21.58 13.64
CA VAL A 339 -5.37 20.28 14.00
C VAL A 339 -5.29 19.28 12.86
N ASP A 340 -5.63 19.69 11.64
CA ASP A 340 -5.56 18.84 10.46
C ASP A 340 -5.24 19.67 9.20
N PHE A 341 -4.71 19.00 8.19
CA PHE A 341 -4.40 19.59 6.89
C PHE A 341 -4.57 18.56 5.78
N GLU A 342 -4.88 18.99 4.56
CA GLU A 342 -5.00 18.13 3.39
C GLU A 342 -4.36 18.78 2.16
N TRP A 343 -3.76 17.96 1.30
CA TRP A 343 -3.30 18.40 -0.02
C TRP A 343 -4.46 18.40 -1.01
N CYS A 344 -4.49 19.39 -1.89
CA CYS A 344 -5.38 19.41 -3.04
C CYS A 344 -4.97 18.30 -4.02
N PRO A 345 -5.87 17.34 -4.36
CA PRO A 345 -5.62 16.37 -5.41
C PRO A 345 -5.37 17.05 -6.76
N GLN A 346 -4.50 16.46 -7.57
CA GLN A 346 -4.22 16.98 -8.90
C GLN A 346 -5.16 16.33 -9.93
N GLY A 347 -6.03 17.15 -10.52
CA GLY A 347 -6.93 16.71 -11.59
C GLY A 347 -6.22 16.42 -12.90
N GLU A 348 -6.92 15.76 -13.83
CA GLU A 348 -6.42 15.43 -15.17
C GLU A 348 -5.98 16.69 -15.94
N LYS A 349 -6.73 17.80 -15.81
CA LYS A 349 -6.39 19.09 -16.42
C LYS A 349 -5.05 19.63 -15.90
N ASP A 350 -4.81 19.55 -14.59
CA ASP A 350 -3.58 20.04 -13.98
C ASP A 350 -2.36 19.22 -14.44
N LYS A 351 -2.51 17.90 -14.56
CA LYS A 351 -1.44 17.01 -15.03
C LYS A 351 -1.04 17.34 -16.47
N GLU A 352 -2.03 17.57 -17.33
CA GLU A 352 -1.78 17.99 -18.71
C GLU A 352 -1.07 19.34 -18.80
N ASP A 353 -1.48 20.31 -17.99
CA ASP A 353 -0.86 21.63 -18.00
C ASP A 353 0.59 21.57 -17.49
N VAL A 354 0.87 20.72 -16.49
CA VAL A 354 2.25 20.40 -16.07
C VAL A 354 3.05 19.76 -17.22
N GLU A 355 2.48 18.80 -17.95
CA GLU A 355 3.17 18.13 -19.05
C GLU A 355 3.45 19.09 -20.22
N LYS A 356 2.49 19.95 -20.57
CA LYS A 356 2.66 21.00 -21.59
C LYS A 356 3.73 22.00 -21.18
N ASP A 357 3.73 22.43 -19.92
CA ASP A 357 4.72 23.36 -19.39
C ASP A 357 6.13 22.74 -19.41
N ALA A 358 6.25 21.46 -19.02
CA ALA A 358 7.52 20.73 -19.11
C ALA A 358 8.02 20.61 -20.56
N LYS A 359 7.14 20.26 -21.51
CA LYS A 359 7.50 20.18 -22.95
C LYS A 359 7.88 21.55 -23.53
N ALA A 360 7.21 22.62 -23.11
CA ALA A 360 7.50 23.98 -23.54
C ALA A 360 8.83 24.49 -22.99
N ALA A 361 9.13 24.19 -21.72
CA ALA A 361 10.42 24.48 -21.09
C ALA A 361 11.58 23.80 -21.83
N ILE A 362 11.42 22.54 -22.22
CA ILE A 362 12.42 21.81 -23.02
C ILE A 362 12.61 22.44 -24.41
N ARG A 363 11.54 22.96 -25.02
CA ARG A 363 11.58 23.60 -26.35
C ARG A 363 11.96 25.08 -26.33
N GLY A 364 12.26 25.66 -25.15
CA GLY A 364 12.56 27.09 -25.01
C GLY A 364 11.40 28.02 -25.41
N SER A 365 10.17 27.50 -25.46
CA SER A 365 8.98 28.26 -25.84
C SER A 365 8.22 28.68 -24.59
N LYS A 366 7.69 29.92 -24.56
CA LYS A 366 6.82 30.38 -23.47
C LYS A 366 5.42 29.80 -23.67
N THR A 367 5.01 28.94 -22.75
CA THR A 367 3.62 28.50 -22.58
C THR A 367 2.74 29.66 -22.15
N THR A 368 1.53 29.76 -22.71
CA THR A 368 0.51 30.76 -22.32
C THR A 368 -0.23 30.40 -21.03
N VAL A 369 -0.10 29.15 -20.55
CA VAL A 369 -0.74 28.65 -19.32
C VAL A 369 0.33 28.08 -18.40
N LYS A 370 0.56 28.73 -17.26
CA LYS A 370 1.49 28.27 -16.22
C LYS A 370 0.80 27.17 -15.40
N ALA A 371 1.50 26.07 -15.12
CA ALA A 371 0.98 25.01 -14.28
C ALA A 371 0.59 25.53 -12.88
N ARG A 372 -0.57 25.08 -12.37
CA ARG A 372 -1.05 25.44 -11.03
C ARG A 372 -0.08 24.89 -9.97
N GLU A 373 0.28 25.74 -9.01
CA GLU A 373 1.06 25.29 -7.84
C GLU A 373 0.24 24.32 -6.99
N ASN A 374 0.92 23.44 -6.24
CA ASN A 374 0.25 22.57 -5.29
C ASN A 374 -0.46 23.42 -4.23
N MET A 375 -1.60 22.94 -3.74
CA MET A 375 -2.39 23.67 -2.75
C MET A 375 -2.56 22.82 -1.50
N LEU A 376 -2.47 23.46 -0.34
CA LEU A 376 -2.65 22.84 0.95
C LEU A 376 -3.72 23.60 1.71
N VAL A 377 -4.69 22.88 2.28
CA VAL A 377 -5.66 23.45 3.21
C VAL A 377 -5.33 22.98 4.61
N TYR A 378 -5.46 23.86 5.59
CA TYR A 378 -5.38 23.50 7.00
C TYR A 378 -6.42 24.27 7.80
N TRP A 379 -6.73 23.76 8.99
CA TRP A 379 -7.60 24.47 9.91
C TRP A 379 -7.01 24.56 11.33
N THR A 380 -7.36 25.65 12.00
CA THR A 380 -7.00 25.92 13.40
C THR A 380 -8.30 26.12 14.20
N PRO A 381 -8.43 25.50 15.39
CA PRO A 381 -9.58 25.63 16.25
C PRO A 381 -9.62 27.02 16.91
N GLU A 382 -10.74 27.30 17.55
CA GLU A 382 -10.92 28.53 18.32
C GLU A 382 -10.07 28.49 19.60
N VAL A 383 -9.22 29.50 19.80
CA VAL A 383 -8.33 29.60 20.97
C VAL A 383 -8.46 31.00 21.57
N GLN A 384 -8.97 31.06 22.81
CA GLN A 384 -9.19 32.31 23.55
C GLN A 384 -9.98 33.35 22.74
N ASN A 385 -9.31 34.40 22.24
CA ASN A 385 -9.92 35.49 21.47
C ASN A 385 -9.73 35.33 19.95
N GLN A 386 -9.10 34.24 19.48
CA GLN A 386 -8.91 33.97 18.06
C GLN A 386 -9.99 33.02 17.55
N PRO A 387 -10.77 33.39 16.51
CA PRO A 387 -11.76 32.51 15.92
C PRO A 387 -11.10 31.30 15.26
N ALA A 388 -11.86 30.23 15.06
CA ALA A 388 -11.42 29.13 14.21
C ALA A 388 -11.18 29.62 12.78
N ARG A 389 -10.16 29.09 12.11
CA ARG A 389 -9.76 29.53 10.77
C ARG A 389 -9.53 28.34 9.87
N VAL A 390 -10.03 28.44 8.65
CA VAL A 390 -9.64 27.56 7.55
C VAL A 390 -8.84 28.39 6.56
N THR A 391 -7.64 27.93 6.23
CA THR A 391 -6.73 28.63 5.34
C THR A 391 -6.32 27.75 4.18
N LEU A 392 -6.46 28.29 2.98
CA LEU A 392 -5.98 27.72 1.73
C LEU A 392 -4.66 28.38 1.36
N LEU A 393 -3.63 27.57 1.22
CA LEU A 393 -2.24 27.97 1.00
C LEU A 393 -1.73 27.41 -0.32
N ALA A 394 -1.10 28.24 -1.16
CA ALA A 394 -0.31 27.79 -2.30
C ALA A 394 1.09 27.34 -1.86
N PHE A 395 1.58 26.25 -2.42
CA PHE A 395 2.89 25.69 -2.13
C PHE A 395 3.60 25.30 -3.44
N PRO A 396 4.87 25.70 -3.67
CA PRO A 396 5.85 26.14 -2.68
C PRO A 396 5.89 27.63 -2.32
N SER A 397 5.13 28.49 -2.98
CA SER A 397 5.20 29.95 -2.76
C SER A 397 4.81 30.41 -1.34
N ARG A 398 4.07 29.56 -0.59
CA ARG A 398 3.52 29.85 0.74
C ARG A 398 2.57 31.07 0.74
N THR A 399 1.97 31.34 -0.41
CA THR A 399 1.01 32.45 -0.55
C THR A 399 -0.34 32.02 0.02
N ILE A 400 -0.92 32.79 0.93
CA ILE A 400 -2.28 32.55 1.40
C ILE A 400 -3.24 32.95 0.28
N LEU A 401 -3.98 31.98 -0.25
CA LEU A 401 -4.92 32.16 -1.35
C LEU A 401 -6.28 32.62 -0.83
N ARG A 402 -6.78 31.96 0.23
CA ARG A 402 -8.06 32.26 0.84
C ARG A 402 -8.04 31.90 2.32
N GLN A 403 -8.72 32.70 3.13
CA GLN A 403 -8.92 32.39 4.55
C GLN A 403 -10.38 32.66 4.93
N LYS A 404 -10.98 31.75 5.70
CA LYS A 404 -12.34 31.87 6.23
C LYS A 404 -12.29 31.75 7.75
N ASN A 405 -12.88 32.72 8.44
CA ASN A 405 -13.04 32.69 9.89
C ASN A 405 -14.39 32.06 10.26
N LEU A 406 -14.40 31.21 11.27
CA LEU A 406 -15.54 30.46 11.79
C LEU A 406 -15.64 30.65 13.31
N PHE A 407 -16.85 30.53 13.87
CA PHE A 407 -17.12 30.77 15.29
C PHE A 407 -17.95 29.64 15.90
N ASN A 408 -17.77 29.33 17.18
CA ASN A 408 -18.48 28.23 17.85
C ASN A 408 -18.28 26.88 17.13
N VAL A 409 -17.04 26.62 16.71
CA VAL A 409 -16.66 25.39 16.00
C VAL A 409 -16.28 24.31 17.00
N THR A 410 -16.82 23.11 16.82
CA THR A 410 -16.42 21.92 17.57
C THR A 410 -15.37 21.13 16.80
N GLU A 411 -15.63 20.85 15.52
CA GLU A 411 -14.77 20.04 14.66
C GLU A 411 -14.89 20.52 13.20
N CYS A 412 -13.80 20.43 12.44
CA CYS A 412 -13.80 20.60 10.99
C CYS A 412 -13.23 19.35 10.33
N LYS A 413 -13.91 18.84 9.30
CA LYS A 413 -13.39 17.81 8.39
C LYS A 413 -13.26 18.37 6.97
N LEU A 414 -12.19 17.99 6.28
CA LEU A 414 -11.80 18.54 4.99
C LEU A 414 -12.05 17.48 3.91
N TYR A 415 -12.88 17.79 2.90
CA TYR A 415 -13.23 16.88 1.81
C TYR A 415 -12.91 17.52 0.45
N TRP A 416 -11.91 16.97 -0.23
CA TRP A 416 -11.54 17.38 -1.58
C TRP A 416 -12.31 16.59 -2.64
N GLN A 417 -12.75 17.28 -3.69
CA GLN A 417 -13.18 16.63 -4.91
C GLN A 417 -11.95 16.05 -5.63
N ASN A 418 -12.09 14.89 -6.27
CA ASN A 418 -10.97 14.10 -6.80
C ASN A 418 -10.14 14.80 -7.91
N GLN A 419 -10.68 15.82 -8.58
CA GLN A 419 -9.99 16.66 -9.56
C GLN A 419 -9.44 17.97 -8.96
N GLY A 420 -9.67 18.22 -7.67
CA GLY A 420 -9.22 19.43 -6.98
C GLY A 420 -9.96 20.69 -7.42
N ASP A 421 -11.21 20.54 -7.91
CA ASP A 421 -12.05 21.65 -8.37
C ASP A 421 -12.81 22.31 -7.20
N PHE A 422 -13.26 21.50 -6.25
CA PHE A 422 -14.03 21.91 -5.07
C PHE A 422 -13.40 21.36 -3.78
N LEU A 423 -13.51 22.14 -2.72
CA LEU A 423 -13.19 21.74 -1.35
C LEU A 423 -14.42 21.98 -0.48
N CYS A 424 -14.94 20.96 0.17
CA CYS A 424 -15.95 21.11 1.21
C CYS A 424 -15.27 21.04 2.58
N VAL A 425 -15.56 22.01 3.43
CA VAL A 425 -15.23 21.95 4.86
C VAL A 425 -16.52 21.66 5.60
N LYS A 426 -16.63 20.45 6.18
CA LYS A 426 -17.72 20.08 7.06
C LYS A 426 -17.41 20.64 8.44
N VAL A 427 -18.18 21.65 8.86
CA VAL A 427 -17.98 22.35 10.13
C VAL A 427 -19.11 21.97 11.09
N ASP A 428 -18.78 21.20 12.12
CA ASP A 428 -19.72 20.89 13.19
C ASP A 428 -19.71 22.06 14.19
N ARG A 429 -20.82 22.80 14.22
CA ARG A 429 -20.99 24.00 15.05
C ARG A 429 -21.87 23.69 16.23
N HIS A 430 -21.54 24.26 17.38
CA HIS A 430 -22.39 24.18 18.56
C HIS A 430 -23.15 25.49 18.78
N THR A 431 -24.36 25.38 19.35
CA THR A 431 -25.08 26.55 19.84
C THR A 431 -24.33 27.19 21.01
N LYS A 432 -24.58 28.48 21.31
CA LYS A 432 -23.92 29.19 22.43
C LYS A 432 -24.07 28.47 23.78
N THR A 433 -25.13 27.69 23.95
CA THR A 433 -25.41 26.88 25.15
C THR A 433 -24.69 25.53 25.17
N LYS A 434 -24.00 25.15 24.08
CA LYS A 434 -23.32 23.87 23.84
C LYS A 434 -24.23 22.63 23.95
N LYS A 435 -25.55 22.82 23.87
CA LYS A 435 -26.54 21.73 24.02
C LYS A 435 -26.86 21.00 22.72
N SER A 436 -26.71 21.69 21.59
CA SER A 436 -27.02 21.14 20.27
C SER A 436 -25.89 21.46 19.30
N ILE A 437 -25.65 20.50 18.40
CA ILE A 437 -24.67 20.59 17.32
C ILE A 437 -25.45 20.60 16.00
N PHE A 438 -25.08 21.49 15.10
CA PHE A 438 -25.61 21.58 13.75
C PHE A 438 -24.43 21.69 12.77
N CYS A 439 -24.64 21.33 11.50
CA CYS A 439 -23.55 21.24 10.53
C CYS A 439 -23.65 22.37 9.50
N ASN A 440 -22.54 23.05 9.26
CA ASN A 440 -22.39 23.95 8.12
C ASN A 440 -21.39 23.35 7.14
N LEU A 441 -21.76 23.32 5.85
CA LEU A 441 -20.84 22.95 4.78
C LEU A 441 -20.34 24.24 4.13
N GLU A 442 -19.05 24.50 4.24
CA GLU A 442 -18.38 25.63 3.58
C GLU A 442 -17.69 25.10 2.32
N ILE A 443 -18.25 25.42 1.15
CA ILE A 443 -17.78 24.91 -0.14
C ILE A 443 -16.95 25.98 -0.84
N PHE A 444 -15.67 25.70 -1.02
CA PHE A 444 -14.70 26.54 -1.72
C PHE A 444 -14.62 26.11 -3.18
N ARG A 445 -14.76 27.07 -4.11
CA ARG A 445 -14.56 26.83 -5.54
C ARG A 445 -13.16 27.24 -5.92
N VAL A 446 -12.32 26.24 -6.20
CA VAL A 446 -10.87 26.45 -6.27
C VAL A 446 -10.41 26.87 -7.66
N ARG A 447 -11.23 26.64 -8.68
CA ARG A 447 -10.96 27.04 -10.07
C ARG A 447 -11.41 28.46 -10.40
N GLU A 448 -12.30 29.02 -9.60
CA GLU A 448 -12.82 30.36 -9.81
C GLU A 448 -11.91 31.43 -9.21
N LYS A 449 -11.94 32.63 -9.77
CA LYS A 449 -11.15 33.76 -9.28
C LYS A 449 -11.60 34.13 -7.85
N ASP A 450 -10.63 34.49 -7.01
CA ASP A 450 -10.84 34.93 -5.62
C ASP A 450 -11.39 33.85 -4.67
N TYR A 451 -11.49 32.59 -5.13
CA TYR A 451 -11.89 31.42 -4.34
C TYR A 451 -13.22 31.65 -3.59
N PRO A 452 -14.35 31.80 -4.31
CA PRO A 452 -15.63 32.04 -3.68
C PRO A 452 -16.00 30.89 -2.75
N VAL A 453 -16.62 31.25 -1.63
CA VAL A 453 -17.01 30.32 -0.56
C VAL A 453 -18.51 30.40 -0.41
N GLU A 454 -19.16 29.26 -0.61
CA GLU A 454 -20.58 29.10 -0.41
C GLU A 454 -20.86 28.40 0.92
N VAL A 455 -21.94 28.79 1.60
CA VAL A 455 -22.33 28.24 2.89
C VAL A 455 -23.67 27.54 2.74
N VAL A 456 -23.68 26.22 2.97
CA VAL A 456 -24.90 25.43 3.07
C VAL A 456 -25.13 25.09 4.55
N GLU A 457 -26.17 25.66 5.13
CA GLU A 457 -26.51 25.44 6.54
C GLU A 457 -27.48 24.26 6.68
N LEU A 458 -27.13 23.31 7.55
CA LEU A 458 -27.93 22.12 7.83
C LEU A 458 -28.32 22.10 9.30
N LYS A 459 -29.58 21.76 9.57
CA LYS A 459 -30.10 21.67 10.94
C LYS A 459 -29.58 20.43 11.66
N ASP A 460 -29.39 19.35 10.92
CA ASP A 460 -29.03 18.04 11.43
C ASP A 460 -27.51 17.81 11.36
N THR A 461 -27.05 16.84 12.14
CA THR A 461 -25.63 16.48 12.16
C THR A 461 -25.30 15.61 10.94
N VAL A 462 -24.22 15.97 10.21
CA VAL A 462 -23.76 15.21 9.05
C VAL A 462 -22.74 14.17 9.50
N THR A 463 -23.06 12.91 9.23
CA THR A 463 -22.25 11.74 9.58
C THR A 463 -21.23 11.43 8.50
N ASP A 464 -21.65 11.43 7.23
CA ASP A 464 -20.82 11.14 6.07
C ASP A 464 -21.06 12.17 4.95
N PHE A 465 -20.01 12.44 4.18
CA PHE A 465 -20.00 13.38 3.07
C PHE A 465 -19.17 12.78 1.93
N SER A 466 -19.71 12.76 0.71
CA SER A 466 -18.94 12.31 -0.45
C SER A 466 -19.23 13.15 -1.70
N TRP A 467 -18.15 13.62 -2.33
CA TRP A 467 -18.18 14.22 -3.67
C TRP A 467 -18.41 13.16 -4.74
N GLU A 468 -19.10 13.54 -5.81
CA GLU A 468 -19.13 12.78 -7.05
C GLU A 468 -17.75 12.86 -7.75
N PRO A 469 -17.12 11.72 -8.06
CA PRO A 469 -15.88 11.69 -8.82
C PRO A 469 -16.07 12.32 -10.21
N LYS A 470 -15.19 13.24 -10.59
CA LYS A 470 -15.22 13.97 -11.88
C LYS A 470 -16.50 14.78 -12.13
N GLY A 471 -17.35 14.93 -11.11
CA GLY A 471 -18.57 15.72 -11.14
C GLY A 471 -18.52 16.90 -10.19
N GLU A 472 -19.62 17.63 -10.15
CA GLU A 472 -19.87 18.76 -9.24
C GLU A 472 -20.89 18.42 -8.15
N ARG A 473 -21.55 17.26 -8.24
CA ARG A 473 -22.56 16.85 -7.27
C ARG A 473 -21.90 16.31 -6.01
N PHE A 474 -22.63 16.36 -4.91
CA PHE A 474 -22.24 15.67 -3.70
C PHE A 474 -23.47 15.14 -2.98
N ALA A 475 -23.24 14.13 -2.14
CA ALA A 475 -24.25 13.57 -1.28
C ALA A 475 -23.79 13.63 0.18
N ILE A 476 -24.76 13.77 1.07
CA ILE A 476 -24.54 13.80 2.51
C ILE A 476 -25.47 12.80 3.20
N VAL A 477 -24.97 12.20 4.27
CA VAL A 477 -25.78 11.43 5.22
C VAL A 477 -25.95 12.26 6.49
N SER A 478 -27.16 12.72 6.74
CA SER A 478 -27.53 13.43 7.97
C SER A 478 -28.31 12.54 8.91
N SER A 479 -28.15 12.75 10.22
CA SER A 479 -29.01 12.14 11.23
C SER A 479 -29.43 13.16 12.27
N SER A 480 -30.71 13.09 12.62
CA SER A 480 -31.33 13.83 13.73
C SER A 480 -31.55 12.94 14.96
N ASP A 481 -31.08 11.69 14.92
CA ASP A 481 -31.29 10.72 15.99
C ASP A 481 -30.44 11.09 17.23
N PRO A 482 -31.06 11.28 18.41
CA PRO A 482 -30.34 11.53 19.65
C PRO A 482 -29.34 10.44 20.04
N ASN A 483 -29.52 9.21 19.52
CA ASN A 483 -28.66 8.07 19.81
C ASN A 483 -27.38 8.02 18.95
N LEU A 484 -27.18 8.97 18.02
CA LEU A 484 -26.03 8.99 17.11
C LEU A 484 -24.67 8.93 17.85
N GLY A 485 -24.58 9.51 19.05
CA GLY A 485 -23.36 9.54 19.86
C GLY A 485 -23.12 8.31 20.74
N ASN A 486 -24.11 7.43 20.90
CA ASN A 486 -23.98 6.21 21.69
C ASN A 486 -25.01 5.15 21.25
N PRO A 487 -24.84 4.55 20.06
CA PRO A 487 -25.74 3.52 19.59
C PRO A 487 -25.57 2.30 20.51
N GLY A 488 -26.58 2.02 21.34
CA GLY A 488 -26.65 0.77 22.07
C GLY A 488 -26.58 -0.43 21.10
N PRO A 489 -26.08 -1.59 21.55
CA PRO A 489 -25.99 -2.77 20.69
C PRO A 489 -27.35 -3.14 20.11
N GLY A 490 -27.44 -3.23 18.78
CA GLY A 490 -28.67 -3.56 18.05
C GLY A 490 -29.58 -2.37 17.67
N ILE A 491 -29.23 -1.13 18.05
CA ILE A 491 -29.97 0.07 17.63
C ILE A 491 -29.51 0.51 16.24
N THR A 492 -30.43 0.50 15.28
CA THR A 492 -30.20 1.06 13.94
C THR A 492 -30.54 2.55 13.93
N VAL A 493 -29.54 3.40 13.75
CA VAL A 493 -29.72 4.85 13.64
C VAL A 493 -30.45 5.18 12.34
N LYS A 494 -31.48 6.03 12.44
CA LYS A 494 -32.16 6.55 11.24
C LYS A 494 -31.34 7.67 10.61
N THR A 495 -31.15 7.58 9.31
CA THR A 495 -30.38 8.52 8.51
C THR A 495 -31.19 9.03 7.32
N ASP A 496 -30.93 10.27 6.92
CA ASP A 496 -31.49 10.89 5.73
C ASP A 496 -30.35 11.15 4.75
N VAL A 497 -30.53 10.77 3.49
CA VAL A 497 -29.52 10.99 2.44
C VAL A 497 -29.98 12.12 1.54
N SER A 498 -29.16 13.16 1.39
CA SER A 498 -29.50 14.34 0.58
C SER A 498 -28.47 14.57 -0.53
N PHE A 499 -28.95 14.80 -1.75
CA PHE A 499 -28.13 15.08 -2.93
C PHE A 499 -28.16 16.58 -3.27
N TYR A 500 -27.00 17.15 -3.59
CA TYR A 500 -26.84 18.55 -3.94
C TYR A 500 -26.14 18.69 -5.30
N GLN A 501 -26.50 19.73 -6.05
CA GLN A 501 -25.88 20.08 -7.32
C GLN A 501 -25.73 21.59 -7.48
N LEU A 502 -24.69 22.00 -8.20
CA LEU A 502 -24.43 23.38 -8.56
C LEU A 502 -25.41 23.86 -9.64
N GLU A 503 -26.28 24.81 -9.30
CA GLU A 503 -27.14 25.50 -10.26
C GLU A 503 -26.34 26.60 -10.95
N HIS A 504 -25.81 26.32 -12.14
CA HIS A 504 -24.97 27.26 -12.91
C HIS A 504 -25.62 28.63 -13.18
N GLY A 505 -26.95 28.70 -13.22
CA GLY A 505 -27.66 29.96 -13.45
C GLY A 505 -27.50 30.96 -12.29
N LYS A 506 -27.52 30.45 -11.05
CA LYS A 506 -27.37 31.26 -9.82
C LYS A 506 -26.00 31.13 -9.19
N ASN A 507 -25.19 30.17 -9.66
CA ASN A 507 -23.93 29.80 -9.07
C ASN A 507 -24.09 29.51 -7.57
N ASP A 508 -25.06 28.68 -7.19
CA ASP A 508 -25.29 28.17 -5.84
C ASP A 508 -25.58 26.66 -5.85
N PHE A 509 -25.20 25.96 -4.78
CA PHE A 509 -25.52 24.55 -4.56
C PHE A 509 -26.94 24.44 -4.02
N LYS A 510 -27.79 23.78 -4.81
CA LYS A 510 -29.19 23.55 -4.47
C LYS A 510 -29.43 22.07 -4.21
N LEU A 511 -30.28 21.81 -3.21
CA LEU A 511 -30.76 20.47 -2.89
C LEU A 511 -31.53 19.91 -4.11
N LEU A 512 -31.09 18.76 -4.62
CA LEU A 512 -31.79 18.00 -5.66
C LEU A 512 -32.92 17.18 -5.05
N ARG A 513 -32.59 16.29 -4.12
CA ARG A 513 -33.55 15.37 -3.49
C ARG A 513 -33.04 14.92 -2.13
N THR A 514 -33.96 14.75 -1.20
CA THR A 514 -33.71 14.09 0.09
C THR A 514 -34.46 12.77 0.13
N LEU A 515 -33.77 11.72 0.57
CA LEU A 515 -34.28 10.38 0.82
C LEU A 515 -34.40 10.21 2.35
N PRO A 516 -35.59 10.42 2.93
CA PRO A 516 -35.76 10.38 4.38
C PRO A 516 -35.88 8.94 4.92
N SER A 517 -35.61 8.78 6.22
CA SER A 517 -35.87 7.57 7.01
C SER A 517 -35.19 6.29 6.50
N ARG A 518 -33.95 6.41 6.06
CA ARG A 518 -33.07 5.29 5.68
C ARG A 518 -32.22 4.83 6.86
N THR A 519 -31.42 3.80 6.63
CA THR A 519 -30.37 3.31 7.56
C THR A 519 -28.99 3.35 6.92
N SER A 520 -28.85 3.97 5.75
CA SER A 520 -27.59 4.06 5.01
C SER A 520 -26.60 4.94 5.76
N ASN A 521 -25.38 4.44 5.95
CA ASN A 521 -24.31 5.15 6.67
C ASN A 521 -23.06 5.37 5.81
N ALA A 522 -23.00 4.77 4.62
CA ALA A 522 -21.89 4.94 3.69
C ALA A 522 -22.39 5.30 2.29
N ILE A 523 -21.80 6.34 1.71
CA ILE A 523 -22.05 6.74 0.31
C ILE A 523 -20.85 6.31 -0.54
N ARG A 524 -21.10 5.48 -1.56
CA ARG A 524 -20.06 5.03 -2.51
C ARG A 524 -20.44 5.38 -3.94
N TRP A 525 -19.78 6.40 -4.49
CA TRP A 525 -19.95 6.80 -5.88
C TRP A 525 -19.13 5.93 -6.83
N SER A 526 -19.68 5.68 -8.02
CA SER A 526 -18.90 5.13 -9.12
C SER A 526 -17.75 6.08 -9.47
N PRO A 527 -16.51 5.59 -9.74
CA PRO A 527 -15.38 6.41 -10.17
C PRO A 527 -15.62 7.25 -11.43
N ARG A 528 -16.66 6.93 -12.22
CA ARG A 528 -17.07 7.71 -13.39
C ARG A 528 -18.17 8.74 -13.10
N GLY A 529 -18.70 8.78 -11.89
CA GLY A 529 -19.89 9.56 -11.52
C GLY A 529 -21.19 8.85 -11.93
N ARG A 530 -22.29 9.62 -11.96
CA ARG A 530 -23.67 9.20 -12.30
C ARG A 530 -24.32 8.21 -11.32
N HIS A 531 -23.67 7.07 -11.07
CA HIS A 531 -24.18 6.02 -10.20
C HIS A 531 -23.65 6.16 -8.77
N VAL A 532 -24.52 5.92 -7.80
CA VAL A 532 -24.18 5.92 -6.38
C VAL A 532 -24.83 4.75 -5.67
N VAL A 533 -24.08 4.14 -4.75
CA VAL A 533 -24.57 3.09 -3.88
C VAL A 533 -24.66 3.64 -2.46
N LEU A 534 -25.84 3.50 -1.88
CA LEU A 534 -26.10 3.79 -0.48
C LEU A 534 -26.09 2.47 0.28
N ALA A 535 -25.16 2.32 1.20
CA ALA A 535 -24.97 1.07 1.94
C ALA A 535 -25.16 1.27 3.45
N THR A 536 -25.71 0.26 4.11
CA THR A 536 -25.66 0.11 5.57
C THR A 536 -24.54 -0.86 5.93
N VAL A 537 -23.38 -0.33 6.30
CA VAL A 537 -22.16 -1.09 6.58
C VAL A 537 -21.95 -1.25 8.08
N GLY A 538 -21.47 -2.43 8.52
CA GLY A 538 -21.08 -2.67 9.91
C GLY A 538 -22.22 -2.77 10.94
N SER A 539 -23.47 -2.83 10.47
CA SER A 539 -24.64 -3.08 11.32
C SER A 539 -24.88 -4.58 11.45
N SER A 540 -25.17 -5.05 12.67
CA SER A 540 -25.44 -6.47 12.95
C SER A 540 -26.81 -6.96 12.50
N SER A 541 -27.74 -6.04 12.22
CA SER A 541 -29.16 -6.36 11.97
C SER A 541 -29.67 -5.96 10.59
N LYS A 542 -28.98 -5.05 9.89
CA LYS A 542 -29.37 -4.55 8.57
C LYS A 542 -28.13 -4.36 7.70
N SER A 543 -28.16 -4.88 6.49
CA SER A 543 -27.05 -4.75 5.52
C SER A 543 -27.58 -4.45 4.12
N GLU A 544 -28.49 -3.47 4.05
CA GLU A 544 -29.16 -3.06 2.82
C GLU A 544 -28.22 -2.25 1.91
N LEU A 545 -28.27 -2.55 0.61
CA LEU A 545 -27.57 -1.87 -0.47
C LEU A 545 -28.60 -1.31 -1.45
N GLU A 546 -28.56 -0.02 -1.73
CA GLU A 546 -29.45 0.63 -2.70
C GLU A 546 -28.63 1.27 -3.83
N PHE A 547 -28.96 0.91 -5.06
CA PHE A 547 -28.29 1.38 -6.28
C PHE A 547 -29.12 2.49 -6.91
N TRP A 548 -28.53 3.68 -7.02
CA TRP A 548 -29.19 4.87 -7.53
C TRP A 548 -28.48 5.41 -8.77
N ASP A 549 -29.26 5.80 -9.78
CA ASP A 549 -28.81 6.58 -10.93
C ASP A 549 -29.31 8.02 -10.76
N LEU A 550 -28.43 9.01 -10.90
CA LEU A 550 -28.79 10.42 -10.80
C LEU A 550 -29.17 11.06 -12.14
N ASP A 551 -28.84 10.42 -13.26
CA ASP A 551 -29.03 10.96 -14.63
C ASP A 551 -29.93 10.09 -15.49
N PHE A 552 -30.83 9.30 -14.88
CA PHE A 552 -31.62 8.27 -15.58
C PHE A 552 -32.36 8.79 -16.82
N ASN A 553 -32.92 10.01 -16.73
CA ASN A 553 -33.71 10.59 -17.82
C ASN A 553 -32.88 11.29 -18.91
N ILE A 554 -31.57 11.48 -18.70
CA ILE A 554 -30.74 12.29 -19.62
C ILE A 554 -30.44 11.54 -20.93
N GLU A 555 -30.36 10.21 -20.92
CA GLU A 555 -30.08 9.43 -22.14
C GLU A 555 -31.21 9.48 -23.18
N ASP A 556 -32.47 9.63 -22.74
CA ASP A 556 -33.62 9.78 -23.65
C ASP A 556 -33.65 11.15 -24.34
N THR A 557 -33.08 12.19 -23.73
CA THR A 557 -33.02 13.54 -24.33
C THR A 557 -31.98 13.66 -25.46
N GLY A 558 -31.07 12.69 -25.59
CA GLY A 558 -30.17 12.61 -26.75
C GLY A 558 -30.86 12.10 -28.03
N ARG A 559 -32.07 11.55 -27.92
CA ARG A 559 -32.84 10.96 -29.03
C ARG A 559 -34.08 11.76 -29.44
N ARG A 560 -34.42 12.84 -28.73
CA ARG A 560 -35.53 13.74 -29.12
C ARG A 560 -35.08 15.19 -29.15
N GLU A 561 -35.45 15.83 -30.23
CA GLU A 561 -35.10 17.20 -30.61
C GLU A 561 -35.32 18.24 -29.51
N VAL A 562 -34.54 19.31 -29.66
CA VAL A 562 -34.34 20.54 -28.87
C VAL A 562 -35.61 21.39 -28.64
N GLN A 563 -36.82 20.84 -28.59
CA GLN A 563 -38.05 21.63 -28.45
C GLN A 563 -39.02 21.08 -27.40
N GLN A 564 -38.60 21.06 -26.13
CA GLN A 564 -39.47 21.33 -24.96
C GLN A 564 -38.66 21.36 -23.66
N GLN A 565 -37.75 22.33 -23.53
CA GLN A 565 -37.27 22.75 -22.22
C GLN A 565 -38.37 23.55 -21.51
N SER A 566 -39.34 22.83 -20.94
CA SER A 566 -40.29 23.44 -20.01
C SER A 566 -40.62 22.46 -18.88
N LYS A 567 -39.95 22.65 -17.73
CA LYS A 567 -40.21 22.04 -16.41
C LYS A 567 -40.04 20.52 -16.32
N GLU A 568 -38.83 20.01 -16.51
CA GLU A 568 -38.44 18.83 -15.74
C GLU A 568 -38.10 19.29 -14.32
N ASP A 569 -38.70 18.63 -13.32
CA ASP A 569 -38.48 18.95 -11.91
C ASP A 569 -37.00 18.77 -11.55
N TRP A 570 -36.44 19.77 -10.86
CA TRP A 570 -35.07 19.75 -10.35
C TRP A 570 -34.83 18.49 -9.49
N GLY A 571 -34.02 17.55 -9.97
CA GLY A 571 -33.78 16.25 -9.30
C GLY A 571 -34.66 15.07 -9.77
N SER A 572 -35.46 15.23 -10.83
CA SER A 572 -36.29 14.16 -11.41
C SER A 572 -35.51 13.01 -12.05
N GLY A 573 -34.22 13.21 -12.37
CA GLY A 573 -33.32 12.17 -12.88
C GLY A 573 -32.87 11.13 -11.85
N ILE A 574 -33.14 11.37 -10.55
CA ILE A 574 -32.71 10.46 -9.47
C ILE A 574 -33.69 9.30 -9.35
N GLN A 575 -33.26 8.12 -9.75
CA GLN A 575 -34.06 6.89 -9.71
C GLN A 575 -33.31 5.74 -9.00
N LEU A 576 -34.07 4.94 -8.27
CA LEU A 576 -33.59 3.69 -7.69
C LEU A 576 -33.57 2.63 -8.80
N LEU A 577 -32.39 2.09 -9.09
CA LEU A 577 -32.23 1.00 -10.06
C LEU A 577 -32.55 -0.35 -9.44
N GLY A 578 -32.11 -0.57 -8.20
CA GLY A 578 -32.26 -1.84 -7.52
C GLY A 578 -31.86 -1.77 -6.05
N SER A 579 -32.31 -2.77 -5.30
CA SER A 579 -31.93 -2.98 -3.91
C SER A 579 -31.41 -4.40 -3.75
N ALA A 580 -30.34 -4.55 -2.97
CA ALA A 580 -29.72 -5.82 -2.65
C ALA A 580 -29.43 -5.90 -1.15
N ASP A 581 -29.16 -7.10 -0.66
CA ASP A 581 -28.79 -7.35 0.72
C ASP A 581 -27.56 -8.26 0.75
N HIS A 582 -26.54 -7.85 1.50
CA HIS A 582 -25.36 -8.69 1.78
C HIS A 582 -25.12 -8.68 3.29
N TYR A 583 -25.62 -9.73 3.95
CA TYR A 583 -25.51 -9.87 5.39
C TYR A 583 -24.07 -9.70 5.89
N GLY A 584 -23.89 -8.86 6.89
CA GLY A 584 -22.58 -8.65 7.52
C GLY A 584 -21.59 -7.86 6.68
N VAL A 585 -22.04 -7.10 5.68
CA VAL A 585 -21.13 -6.29 4.85
C VAL A 585 -20.27 -5.36 5.71
N THR A 586 -18.94 -5.49 5.55
CA THR A 586 -17.93 -4.68 6.23
C THR A 586 -17.36 -3.62 5.31
N ASP A 587 -17.23 -3.94 4.03
CA ASP A 587 -16.59 -3.07 3.05
C ASP A 587 -17.34 -3.11 1.71
N VAL A 588 -17.43 -1.94 1.08
CA VAL A 588 -18.13 -1.70 -0.19
C VAL A 588 -17.24 -0.84 -1.06
N GLU A 589 -16.80 -1.39 -2.19
CA GLU A 589 -15.86 -0.75 -3.10
C GLU A 589 -16.28 -0.93 -4.56
N TRP A 590 -16.22 0.17 -5.32
CA TRP A 590 -16.38 0.12 -6.78
C TRP A 590 -15.10 -0.33 -7.45
N ASP A 591 -15.26 -1.04 -8.56
CA ASP A 591 -14.14 -1.31 -9.45
C ASP A 591 -13.62 -0.01 -10.09
N PRO A 592 -12.35 0.05 -10.53
CA PRO A 592 -11.78 1.28 -11.09
C PRO A 592 -12.45 1.76 -12.38
N SER A 593 -13.15 0.87 -13.11
CA SER A 593 -13.88 1.23 -14.32
C SER A 593 -15.26 1.82 -14.01
N GLY A 594 -15.82 1.52 -12.83
CA GLY A 594 -17.10 2.01 -12.35
C GLY A 594 -18.33 1.26 -12.88
N ARG A 595 -18.14 0.01 -13.33
CA ARG A 595 -19.18 -0.91 -13.83
C ARG A 595 -19.70 -1.86 -12.75
N TYR A 596 -18.82 -2.27 -11.85
CA TYR A 596 -19.07 -3.32 -10.86
C TYR A 596 -18.84 -2.82 -9.45
N LEU A 597 -19.68 -3.28 -8.53
CA LEU A 597 -19.51 -3.04 -7.11
C LEU A 597 -19.13 -4.35 -6.44
N ALA A 598 -18.06 -4.37 -5.64
CA ALA A 598 -17.78 -5.47 -4.75
C ALA A 598 -18.20 -5.12 -3.33
N THR A 599 -18.85 -6.07 -2.66
CA THR A 599 -19.13 -6.02 -1.24
C THR A 599 -18.49 -7.21 -0.56
N SER A 600 -17.91 -6.99 0.61
CA SER A 600 -17.24 -8.05 1.36
C SER A 600 -17.61 -8.05 2.83
N ALA A 601 -17.65 -9.26 3.40
CA ALA A 601 -17.94 -9.53 4.80
C ALA A 601 -16.69 -10.18 5.42
N SER A 602 -15.95 -9.40 6.21
CA SER A 602 -14.67 -9.81 6.78
C SER A 602 -14.79 -10.61 8.08
N ALA A 603 -14.02 -11.69 8.17
CA ALA A 603 -13.83 -12.51 9.36
C ALA A 603 -13.12 -11.74 10.51
N TRP A 604 -12.52 -10.59 10.22
CA TRP A 604 -11.91 -9.73 11.25
C TRP A 604 -12.95 -9.02 12.12
N THR A 605 -14.18 -8.84 11.63
CA THR A 605 -15.24 -8.13 12.36
C THR A 605 -16.30 -9.07 12.93
N HIS A 606 -16.72 -10.09 12.18
CA HIS A 606 -17.66 -11.12 12.61
C HIS A 606 -17.36 -12.47 11.94
N THR A 607 -17.84 -13.57 12.51
CA THR A 607 -17.51 -14.94 12.05
C THR A 607 -18.61 -15.62 11.24
N LEU A 608 -19.77 -14.98 11.06
CA LEU A 608 -20.93 -15.56 10.36
C LEU A 608 -20.95 -15.14 8.89
N GLU A 609 -21.22 -16.08 7.98
CA GLU A 609 -21.42 -15.84 6.53
C GLU A 609 -20.37 -14.93 5.87
N ASN A 610 -19.10 -15.09 6.23
CA ASN A 610 -18.02 -14.33 5.60
C ASN A 610 -17.90 -14.68 4.11
N GLY A 611 -17.46 -13.72 3.31
CA GLY A 611 -17.40 -13.88 1.86
C GLY A 611 -17.35 -12.56 1.11
N TYR A 612 -17.51 -12.63 -0.20
CA TYR A 612 -17.67 -11.46 -1.06
C TYR A 612 -18.74 -11.69 -2.12
N ALA A 613 -19.35 -10.60 -2.57
CA ALA A 613 -20.30 -10.59 -3.66
C ALA A 613 -19.95 -9.43 -4.61
N ILE A 614 -20.07 -9.69 -5.91
CA ILE A 614 -19.89 -8.68 -6.96
C ILE A 614 -21.23 -8.44 -7.63
N TRP A 615 -21.59 -7.17 -7.71
CA TRP A 615 -22.86 -6.67 -8.23
C TRP A 615 -22.60 -5.83 -9.48
N ASP A 616 -23.53 -5.88 -10.41
CA ASP A 616 -23.61 -4.92 -11.50
C ASP A 616 -24.05 -3.54 -10.96
N PHE A 617 -23.85 -2.46 -11.73
CA PHE A 617 -24.27 -1.10 -11.35
C PHE A 617 -25.79 -0.98 -11.12
N ARG A 618 -26.58 -1.93 -11.62
CA ARG A 618 -28.04 -2.04 -11.42
C ARG A 618 -28.43 -2.74 -10.11
N GLY A 619 -27.47 -3.33 -9.40
CA GLY A 619 -27.71 -4.13 -8.20
C GLY A 619 -28.02 -5.61 -8.45
N GLN A 620 -27.78 -6.11 -9.66
CA GLN A 620 -27.88 -7.54 -9.96
C GLN A 620 -26.63 -8.26 -9.47
N GLU A 621 -26.81 -9.35 -8.71
CA GLU A 621 -25.71 -10.21 -8.26
C GLU A 621 -25.12 -10.96 -9.46
N ILE A 622 -23.81 -10.79 -9.70
CA ILE A 622 -23.08 -11.52 -10.73
C ILE A 622 -22.43 -12.75 -10.11
N ILE A 623 -21.74 -12.56 -8.99
CA ILE A 623 -21.00 -13.60 -8.29
C ILE A 623 -21.19 -13.41 -6.79
N LYS A 624 -21.43 -14.51 -6.08
CA LYS A 624 -21.38 -14.55 -4.61
C LYS A 624 -20.62 -15.77 -4.15
N HIS A 625 -19.61 -15.52 -3.34
CA HIS A 625 -18.79 -16.56 -2.73
C HIS A 625 -18.83 -16.41 -1.23
N ILE A 626 -19.54 -17.34 -0.58
CA ILE A 626 -19.50 -17.51 0.86
C ILE A 626 -18.28 -18.38 1.18
N GLN A 627 -17.33 -17.82 1.91
CA GLN A 627 -16.06 -18.44 2.24
C GLN A 627 -15.76 -18.27 3.72
N ASP A 628 -15.58 -19.39 4.42
CA ASP A 628 -15.15 -19.35 5.81
C ASP A 628 -13.76 -18.69 5.93
N ARG A 629 -13.58 -17.90 6.99
CA ARG A 629 -12.38 -17.11 7.30
C ARG A 629 -11.93 -16.17 6.17
N PHE A 630 -12.87 -15.66 5.37
CA PHE A 630 -12.59 -14.62 4.40
C PHE A 630 -12.19 -13.32 5.10
N LYS A 631 -11.07 -12.72 4.73
CA LYS A 631 -10.51 -11.55 5.43
C LYS A 631 -10.65 -10.26 4.63
N GLN A 632 -10.34 -10.29 3.34
CA GLN A 632 -10.21 -9.05 2.55
C GLN A 632 -10.50 -9.28 1.07
N PHE A 633 -11.21 -8.32 0.48
CA PHE A 633 -11.37 -8.14 -0.96
C PHE A 633 -10.81 -6.76 -1.33
N ILE A 634 -10.00 -6.64 -2.38
CA ILE A 634 -9.56 -5.33 -2.88
C ILE A 634 -9.45 -5.36 -4.40
N TRP A 635 -10.07 -4.40 -5.08
CA TRP A 635 -9.84 -4.16 -6.50
C TRP A 635 -8.43 -3.65 -6.75
N ARG A 636 -7.79 -4.11 -7.84
CA ARG A 636 -6.50 -3.59 -8.29
C ARG A 636 -6.73 -2.21 -8.93
N PRO A 637 -6.16 -1.12 -8.38
CA PRO A 637 -6.32 0.22 -8.97
C PRO A 637 -5.76 0.29 -10.38
N ARG A 638 -6.26 1.25 -11.19
CA ARG A 638 -5.74 1.52 -12.53
C ARG A 638 -5.02 2.87 -12.58
N PRO A 639 -3.88 2.96 -13.26
CA PRO A 639 -3.26 4.24 -13.54
C PRO A 639 -4.17 5.08 -14.45
N PRO A 640 -3.92 6.40 -14.52
CA PRO A 640 -4.57 7.27 -15.50
C PRO A 640 -4.48 6.71 -16.92
N THR A 641 -5.53 6.94 -17.70
CA THR A 641 -5.59 6.47 -19.09
C THR A 641 -4.42 7.01 -19.92
N LEU A 642 -3.82 6.13 -20.72
CA LEU A 642 -2.77 6.47 -21.68
C LEU A 642 -3.35 7.07 -22.97
N LEU A 643 -4.68 7.05 -23.14
CA LEU A 643 -5.34 7.55 -24.33
C LEU A 643 -5.38 9.07 -24.35
N THR A 644 -4.95 9.64 -25.48
CA THR A 644 -5.07 11.08 -25.74
C THR A 644 -6.53 11.52 -25.83
N LYS A 645 -6.80 12.80 -25.57
CA LYS A 645 -8.16 13.37 -25.67
C LYS A 645 -8.79 13.18 -27.06
N ASP A 646 -8.00 13.21 -28.12
CA ASP A 646 -8.50 13.05 -29.47
C ASP A 646 -8.88 11.60 -29.76
N GLN A 647 -8.10 10.63 -29.27
CA GLN A 647 -8.49 9.21 -29.29
C GLN A 647 -9.74 8.96 -28.46
N GLN A 648 -9.85 9.54 -27.26
CA GLN A 648 -11.06 9.41 -26.44
C GLN A 648 -12.29 10.01 -27.13
N LYS A 649 -12.16 11.15 -27.81
CA LYS A 649 -13.24 11.74 -28.62
C LYS A 649 -13.61 10.83 -29.79
N GLN A 650 -12.62 10.25 -30.46
CA GLN A 650 -12.86 9.33 -31.57
C GLN A 650 -13.59 8.06 -31.11
N ILE A 651 -13.21 7.50 -29.96
CA ILE A 651 -13.90 6.36 -29.34
C ILE A 651 -15.36 6.71 -29.03
N ARG A 652 -15.62 7.89 -28.45
CA ARG A 652 -17.00 8.35 -28.18
C ARG A 652 -17.82 8.51 -29.46
N LYS A 653 -17.22 8.96 -30.56
CA LYS A 653 -17.90 9.08 -31.86
C LYS A 653 -18.28 7.72 -32.45
N ASN A 654 -17.39 6.74 -32.32
CA ASN A 654 -17.56 5.41 -32.90
C ASN A 654 -18.14 4.40 -31.89
N LEU A 655 -18.70 4.87 -30.76
CA LEU A 655 -19.15 3.99 -29.67
C LEU A 655 -20.19 2.96 -30.12
N ARG A 656 -21.05 3.30 -31.09
CA ARG A 656 -22.05 2.37 -31.64
C ARG A 656 -21.42 1.18 -32.37
N GLU A 657 -20.36 1.43 -33.12
CA GLU A 657 -19.64 0.37 -33.84
C GLU A 657 -18.95 -0.56 -32.84
N TYR A 658 -18.25 0.02 -31.85
CA TYR A 658 -17.62 -0.77 -30.78
C TYR A 658 -18.63 -1.55 -29.95
N SER A 659 -19.78 -0.95 -29.59
CA SER A 659 -20.85 -1.63 -28.86
C SER A 659 -21.31 -2.88 -29.61
N ARG A 660 -21.62 -2.74 -30.91
CA ARG A 660 -22.05 -3.90 -31.71
C ARG A 660 -21.01 -5.00 -31.73
N THR A 661 -19.73 -4.65 -31.92
CA THR A 661 -18.65 -5.65 -31.91
C THR A 661 -18.51 -6.33 -30.55
N PHE A 662 -18.62 -5.59 -29.44
CA PHE A 662 -18.57 -6.19 -28.11
C PHE A 662 -19.80 -7.05 -27.81
N ASP A 663 -20.98 -6.66 -28.27
CA ASP A 663 -22.20 -7.44 -28.12
C ASP A 663 -22.11 -8.76 -28.93
N GLU A 664 -21.55 -8.71 -30.14
CA GLU A 664 -21.26 -9.89 -30.98
C GLU A 664 -20.23 -10.83 -30.33
N ASP A 665 -19.13 -10.28 -29.80
CA ASP A 665 -18.08 -11.05 -29.11
C ASP A 665 -18.61 -11.69 -27.81
N ASP A 666 -19.35 -10.93 -26.99
CA ASP A 666 -19.97 -11.41 -25.74
C ASP A 666 -20.97 -12.55 -26.01
N ALA A 667 -21.82 -12.42 -27.04
CA ALA A 667 -22.79 -13.44 -27.42
C ALA A 667 -22.12 -14.72 -27.94
N ALA A 668 -21.04 -14.58 -28.73
CA ALA A 668 -20.28 -15.72 -29.21
C ALA A 668 -19.61 -16.50 -28.07
N GLU A 669 -19.05 -15.80 -27.07
CA GLU A 669 -18.46 -16.43 -25.90
C GLU A 669 -19.51 -17.13 -25.01
N GLU A 670 -20.66 -16.51 -24.78
CA GLU A 670 -21.75 -17.12 -24.00
C GLU A 670 -22.27 -18.42 -24.66
N SER A 671 -22.40 -18.42 -25.99
CA SER A 671 -22.75 -19.61 -26.77
C SER A 671 -21.69 -20.71 -26.65
N ASN A 672 -20.39 -20.37 -26.75
CA ASN A 672 -19.30 -21.36 -26.62
C ASN A 672 -19.25 -21.99 -25.22
N VAL A 673 -19.36 -21.18 -24.17
CA VAL A 673 -19.32 -21.68 -22.78
C VAL A 673 -20.53 -22.55 -22.48
N SER A 674 -21.73 -22.13 -22.91
CA SER A 674 -22.92 -22.95 -22.72
C SER A 674 -22.78 -24.31 -23.42
N ALA A 675 -22.21 -24.35 -24.63
CA ALA A 675 -21.93 -25.59 -25.35
C ALA A 675 -20.91 -26.49 -24.62
N GLU A 676 -19.81 -25.93 -24.11
CA GLU A 676 -18.81 -26.71 -23.33
C GLU A 676 -19.39 -27.27 -22.03
N LEU A 677 -20.20 -26.47 -21.32
CA LEU A 677 -20.82 -26.89 -20.07
C LEU A 677 -21.88 -27.96 -20.32
N ILE A 678 -22.64 -27.84 -21.41
CA ILE A 678 -23.57 -28.88 -21.88
C ILE A 678 -22.80 -30.15 -22.24
N ALA A 679 -21.67 -30.04 -22.94
CA ALA A 679 -20.84 -31.19 -23.30
C ALA A 679 -20.23 -31.88 -22.07
N LEU A 680 -19.75 -31.12 -21.07
CA LEU A 680 -19.25 -31.66 -19.81
C LEU A 680 -20.36 -32.34 -19.02
N ARG A 681 -21.54 -31.71 -18.91
CA ARG A 681 -22.72 -32.32 -18.25
C ARG A 681 -23.11 -33.62 -18.94
N LYS A 682 -23.17 -33.62 -20.27
CA LYS A 682 -23.46 -34.82 -21.06
C LYS A 682 -22.43 -35.92 -20.79
N ARG A 683 -21.15 -35.59 -20.81
CA ARG A 683 -20.06 -36.53 -20.49
C ARG A 683 -20.18 -37.10 -19.08
N LEU A 684 -20.45 -36.27 -18.07
CA LEU A 684 -20.62 -36.74 -16.68
C LEU A 684 -21.84 -37.63 -16.52
N VAL A 685 -22.95 -37.30 -17.20
CA VAL A 685 -24.14 -38.15 -17.24
C VAL A 685 -23.83 -39.47 -17.93
N ASP A 686 -23.09 -39.46 -19.03
CA ASP A 686 -22.67 -40.67 -19.74
C ASP A 686 -21.71 -41.53 -18.89
N GLU A 687 -20.74 -40.92 -18.20
CA GLU A 687 -19.84 -41.60 -17.25
C GLU A 687 -20.63 -42.20 -16.07
N TRP A 688 -21.60 -41.47 -15.52
CA TRP A 688 -22.48 -41.96 -14.46
C TRP A 688 -23.36 -43.11 -14.94
N ASN A 689 -23.92 -43.01 -16.15
CA ASN A 689 -24.74 -44.06 -16.74
C ASN A 689 -23.91 -45.31 -17.07
N ALA A 690 -22.68 -45.12 -17.58
CA ALA A 690 -21.73 -46.20 -17.80
C ALA A 690 -21.33 -46.89 -16.48
N TRP A 691 -21.09 -46.12 -15.42
CA TRP A 691 -20.81 -46.65 -14.08
C TRP A 691 -22.01 -47.42 -13.51
N ARG A 692 -23.24 -46.89 -13.66
CA ARG A 692 -24.47 -47.60 -13.26
C ARG A 692 -24.64 -48.90 -14.03
N ALA A 693 -24.37 -48.91 -15.34
CA ALA A 693 -24.45 -50.10 -16.17
C ALA A 693 -23.40 -51.15 -15.77
N LEU A 694 -22.16 -50.72 -15.47
CA LEU A 694 -21.09 -51.59 -14.98
C LEU A 694 -21.46 -52.20 -13.62
N SER A 695 -21.93 -51.37 -12.68
CA SER A 695 -22.37 -51.80 -11.34
C SER A 695 -23.56 -52.76 -11.40
N ARG A 696 -24.51 -52.55 -12.33
CA ARG A 696 -25.61 -53.50 -12.60
C ARG A 696 -25.11 -54.82 -13.20
N ARG A 697 -24.01 -54.81 -13.96
CA ARG A 697 -23.42 -56.01 -14.56
C ARG A 697 -22.59 -56.81 -13.56
N GLU A 698 -21.90 -56.15 -12.63
CA GLU A 698 -21.14 -56.79 -11.55
C GLU A 698 -22.03 -57.22 -10.36
N GLY A 699 -23.13 -56.51 -10.13
CA GLY A 699 -24.13 -56.82 -9.10
C GLY A 699 -24.68 -58.26 -9.11
N PRO A 700 -24.95 -58.92 -10.25
CA PRO A 700 -25.35 -60.33 -10.29
C PRO A 700 -24.19 -61.31 -10.07
N GLU A 701 -22.94 -60.94 -10.32
CA GLU A 701 -21.79 -61.82 -10.03
C GLU A 701 -21.50 -61.91 -8.52
N GLU A 702 -21.70 -60.83 -7.76
CA GLU A 702 -21.66 -60.89 -6.28
C GLU A 702 -22.97 -61.42 -5.65
N ARG A 703 -24.14 -61.12 -6.23
CA ARG A 703 -25.44 -61.63 -5.75
C ARG A 703 -25.69 -63.10 -6.08
N GLY A 704 -24.87 -63.73 -6.92
CA GLY A 704 -24.85 -65.18 -7.14
C GLY A 704 -24.57 -66.02 -5.88
N LYS A 705 -24.17 -65.41 -4.76
CA LYS A 705 -23.99 -66.08 -3.45
C LYS A 705 -25.00 -65.70 -2.36
N SER A 706 -25.92 -64.78 -2.60
CA SER A 706 -26.98 -64.47 -1.63
C SER A 706 -28.33 -64.39 -2.32
N GLY A 707 -29.01 -65.54 -2.32
CA GLY A 707 -30.35 -65.67 -2.87
C GLY A 707 -31.36 -64.87 -2.05
N LYS A 708 -31.94 -63.85 -2.69
CA LYS A 708 -33.39 -63.63 -2.76
C LYS A 708 -33.64 -62.41 -3.64
N ALA A 709 -34.18 -62.68 -4.83
CA ALA A 709 -34.79 -61.66 -5.66
C ALA A 709 -35.98 -61.06 -4.88
N ARG A 710 -35.96 -59.74 -4.71
CA ARG A 710 -37.12 -58.95 -4.30
C ARG A 710 -37.43 -58.09 -5.51
N GLU A 711 -38.50 -58.44 -6.23
CA GLU A 711 -39.11 -57.57 -7.22
C GLU A 711 -39.56 -56.30 -6.50
N SER A 712 -38.88 -55.19 -6.79
CA SER A 712 -39.41 -53.85 -6.59
C SER A 712 -39.66 -53.31 -7.99
N GLU A 713 -40.89 -52.90 -8.26
CA GLU A 713 -41.24 -52.13 -9.46
C GLU A 713 -40.24 -50.98 -9.60
N GLU A 714 -39.53 -50.96 -10.74
CA GLU A 714 -38.62 -49.88 -11.08
C GLU A 714 -39.46 -48.66 -11.47
N ASP A 715 -39.62 -47.72 -10.53
CA ASP A 715 -39.96 -46.35 -10.89
C ASP A 715 -38.86 -45.83 -11.83
N LYS A 716 -39.19 -45.73 -13.12
CA LYS A 716 -38.40 -44.96 -14.06
C LYS A 716 -38.54 -43.49 -13.67
N GLU A 717 -37.64 -43.01 -12.83
CA GLU A 717 -37.39 -41.57 -12.73
C GLU A 717 -36.76 -41.12 -14.06
N GLU A 718 -37.62 -40.82 -15.04
CA GLU A 718 -37.26 -40.00 -16.18
C GLU A 718 -36.93 -38.60 -15.63
N ILE A 719 -35.65 -38.27 -15.60
CA ILE A 719 -35.20 -36.90 -15.34
C ILE A 719 -35.50 -36.11 -16.61
N GLU A 720 -36.70 -35.52 -16.68
CA GLU A 720 -37.04 -34.51 -17.68
C GLU A 720 -36.21 -33.25 -17.40
N VAL A 721 -35.12 -33.09 -18.15
CA VAL A 721 -34.33 -31.85 -18.15
C VAL A 721 -35.05 -30.85 -19.05
N TRP A 722 -35.77 -29.91 -18.43
CA TRP A 722 -36.28 -28.73 -19.12
C TRP A 722 -35.09 -27.86 -19.55
N VAL A 723 -34.75 -27.91 -20.84
CA VAL A 723 -33.84 -26.96 -21.47
C VAL A 723 -34.72 -25.86 -22.03
N ASP A 724 -34.82 -24.74 -21.31
CA ASP A 724 -35.35 -23.51 -21.89
C ASP A 724 -34.33 -22.99 -22.91
N GLU A 725 -34.42 -23.45 -24.15
CA GLU A 725 -33.87 -22.70 -25.28
C GLU A 725 -34.66 -21.39 -25.38
N VAL A 726 -34.01 -20.28 -25.05
CA VAL A 726 -34.50 -18.94 -25.42
C VAL A 726 -34.43 -18.86 -26.93
N ILE A 727 -35.55 -19.22 -27.60
CA ILE A 727 -35.73 -19.07 -29.03
C ILE A 727 -35.63 -17.57 -29.37
N GLU A 728 -34.70 -17.23 -30.26
CA GLU A 728 -34.57 -15.92 -30.89
C GLU A 728 -35.94 -15.38 -31.32
N GLN A 729 -36.27 -14.16 -30.89
CA GLN A 729 -37.37 -13.39 -31.46
C GLN A 729 -37.04 -13.07 -32.92
N ILE A 730 -37.67 -13.81 -33.83
CA ILE A 730 -37.78 -13.41 -35.24
C ILE A 730 -38.81 -12.29 -35.29
N GLU A 731 -38.36 -11.06 -35.54
CA GLU A 731 -39.22 -9.95 -35.97
C GLU A 731 -39.79 -10.29 -37.36
N GLU A 732 -41.08 -10.64 -37.44
CA GLU A 732 -41.83 -10.60 -38.69
C GLU A 732 -42.21 -9.14 -39.01
N GLU A 733 -41.54 -8.59 -40.03
CA GLU A 733 -41.99 -7.43 -40.79
C GLU A 733 -43.34 -7.78 -41.45
N VAL A 734 -44.44 -7.24 -40.94
CA VAL A 734 -45.73 -7.24 -41.65
C VAL A 734 -45.75 -6.02 -42.57
N VAL A 735 -45.52 -6.27 -43.86
CA VAL A 735 -45.97 -5.39 -44.94
C VAL A 735 -47.48 -5.58 -45.10
N ASP A 736 -48.23 -4.54 -44.77
CA ASP A 736 -49.44 -4.11 -45.50
C ASP A 736 -49.74 -2.63 -45.22
#